data_AF-A0A959IR57-F1
#
_entry.id   AF-A0A959IR57-F1
#
_cell.length_a   1.000
_cell.length_b   1.000
_cell.length_c   1.000
_cell.angle_alpha   90.00
_cell.angle_beta   90.00
_cell.angle_gamma   90.00
#
_symmetry.space_group_name_H-M   'P 1'
#
loop_
_entity.id
_entity.type
_entity.pdbx_description
1 polymer ?
#
loop_
_entity_poly.entity_id
_entity_poly.type
_entity_poly.pdbx_seq_one_letter_code
_entity_poly.pdbx_strand_id
1 'polypeptide(L)'
;HEYTPAPKPNIVFIMADDLGYGDLGCYGQTMIQTPHIDELAGEGTRFTQCYAGSTVCAPSRSVLMTGQHTGHTTVRGNNGIGGVVGLGGAPGRIPLQNRDTTVAEMLRTAGYTTAMIGKWGLGEPETPGMPDAQGFDYFFGFLNQRLAHTYFPDFVWRNTERVALPDNADHRQADYIQDHFVEETRRFLEGQGEQPFFLYLPYTLPHDDYEIPSVGRFADSTHWAEEERIYAAMVERMDRDVGLLLDQLQEQGLADHTLIFFCSDNGAAQRWDGRFDSSGPLRGRKRDMYEGGLRVPMIVRYPGQVAAGEVSDYPWTFADVLPTLCALAGVEPPTNIDGQNLCPLLAGNVAAAPPADRTLYWEFHERGYQQAIRQGRYKAVRRAPNLAWELYDLDQDPGEANDLAGQFPEITARLAALAAAEHQPSHFFPIQREDVRRKLVLIGDSTVKNGSDDPDLCGWGEVLAPFFDTSRLDVINNARGGRSSKTFMKEGLWAESLALLEEGDFVLIQFGHNDGGPIFTDKERGSLPGFGDEVTVDTLQSTGQLDTVHTYGWYLRQYVREAQAKGAIPIVCSMVPRNRWVDGRVERVDETYGGWAAQIAHDEQTYFLDLNNRIALIYETMTEDQLWATYFKTDHTHTTCRGAEVNAQAVTVGIRELPGCPLAGFVLKGG
;
A
#
# COMPACT_ATOMS: atom_id res chain seq x y z
N HIS A 1 -19.67 -24.80 52.61
CA HIS A 1 -18.63 -24.99 51.59
C HIS A 1 -18.19 -23.61 51.17
N GLU A 2 -17.04 -23.15 51.64
CA GLU A 2 -16.42 -21.93 51.13
C GLU A 2 -16.13 -22.15 49.64
N TYR A 3 -16.63 -21.26 48.79
CA TYR A 3 -16.34 -21.27 47.36
C TYR A 3 -14.88 -20.82 47.21
N THR A 4 -13.97 -21.77 47.02
CA THR A 4 -12.62 -21.48 46.56
C THR A 4 -12.73 -21.21 45.06
N PRO A 5 -12.44 -19.99 44.58
CA PRO A 5 -12.40 -19.71 43.14
C PRO A 5 -11.41 -20.68 42.48
N ALA A 6 -11.73 -21.18 41.29
CA ALA A 6 -10.79 -21.97 40.53
C ALA A 6 -9.49 -21.16 40.31
N PRO A 7 -8.29 -21.76 40.46
CA PRO A 7 -7.05 -21.05 40.28
C PRO A 7 -6.91 -20.54 38.84
N LYS A 8 -6.39 -19.31 38.70
CA LYS A 8 -6.10 -18.70 37.40
C LYS A 8 -4.98 -19.50 36.72
N PRO A 9 -5.04 -19.79 35.41
CA PRO A 9 -3.99 -20.52 34.73
C PRO A 9 -2.75 -19.63 34.54
N ASN A 10 -1.59 -20.27 34.40
CA ASN A 10 -0.47 -19.63 33.71
C ASN A 10 -0.79 -19.55 32.22
N ILE A 11 -0.28 -18.53 31.54
CA ILE A 11 -0.52 -18.31 30.11
C ILE A 11 0.84 -18.22 29.43
N VAL A 12 1.07 -19.11 28.45
CA VAL A 12 2.22 -19.08 27.55
C VAL A 12 1.70 -18.84 26.14
N PHE A 13 2.18 -17.78 25.49
CA PHE A 13 1.76 -17.44 24.14
C PHE A 13 2.97 -17.42 23.20
N ILE A 14 3.10 -18.46 22.38
CA ILE A 14 4.19 -18.64 21.43
C ILE A 14 3.76 -18.10 20.07
N MET A 15 4.57 -17.21 19.50
CA MET A 15 4.32 -16.63 18.19
C MET A 15 5.57 -16.73 17.33
N ALA A 16 5.47 -17.48 16.23
CA ALA A 16 6.45 -17.50 15.15
C ALA A 16 6.34 -16.23 14.29
N ASP A 17 7.37 -15.97 13.47
CA ASP A 17 7.48 -14.80 12.59
C ASP A 17 7.68 -15.27 11.15
N ASP A 18 6.70 -15.00 10.29
CA ASP A 18 6.64 -15.48 8.90
C ASP A 18 6.53 -17.00 8.69
N LEU A 19 6.12 -17.76 9.71
CA LEU A 19 5.78 -19.18 9.54
C LEU A 19 4.47 -19.30 8.74
N GLY A 20 4.50 -20.08 7.67
CA GLY A 20 3.34 -20.33 6.83
C GLY A 20 2.36 -21.33 7.42
N TYR A 21 1.13 -21.29 6.89
CA TYR A 21 0.03 -22.17 7.27
C TYR A 21 0.36 -23.66 7.06
N GLY A 22 1.10 -23.98 6.01
CA GLY A 22 1.46 -25.35 5.60
C GLY A 22 2.81 -25.85 6.11
N ASP A 23 3.48 -25.12 7.02
CA ASP A 23 4.85 -25.46 7.44
C ASP A 23 4.95 -26.43 8.63
N LEU A 24 3.81 -26.80 9.22
CA LEU A 24 3.75 -27.72 10.36
C LEU A 24 3.19 -29.08 9.95
N GLY A 25 3.73 -30.15 10.55
CA GLY A 25 3.29 -31.52 10.29
C GLY A 25 1.79 -31.70 10.55
N CYS A 26 1.31 -31.17 11.68
CA CYS A 26 -0.09 -31.14 12.03
C CYS A 26 -0.97 -30.32 11.07
N TYR A 27 -0.40 -29.47 10.20
CA TYR A 27 -1.10 -28.76 9.11
C TYR A 27 -0.84 -29.35 7.71
N GLY A 28 -0.13 -30.48 7.62
CA GLY A 28 0.07 -31.23 6.38
C GLY A 28 1.47 -31.17 5.80
N GLN A 29 2.43 -30.51 6.47
CA GLN A 29 3.83 -30.54 6.06
C GLN A 29 4.40 -31.96 6.13
N THR A 30 5.22 -32.33 5.14
CA THR A 30 5.81 -33.68 5.07
C THR A 30 7.34 -33.68 4.98
N MET A 31 7.95 -32.55 4.61
CA MET A 31 9.39 -32.44 4.41
C MET A 31 10.12 -31.83 5.60
N ILE A 32 9.46 -30.94 6.33
CA ILE A 32 9.93 -30.33 7.59
C ILE A 32 9.28 -31.09 8.74
N GLN A 33 10.05 -31.45 9.78
CA GLN A 33 9.53 -32.21 10.93
C GLN A 33 9.28 -31.30 12.12
N THR A 34 8.05 -31.31 12.65
CA THR A 34 7.65 -30.54 13.83
C THR A 34 6.99 -31.41 14.91
N PRO A 35 7.64 -32.47 15.40
CA PRO A 35 7.02 -33.43 16.31
C PRO A 35 6.51 -32.84 17.62
N HIS A 36 7.17 -31.82 18.19
CA HIS A 36 6.75 -31.23 19.46
C HIS A 36 5.53 -30.31 19.31
N ILE A 37 5.46 -29.56 18.22
CA ILE A 37 4.28 -28.76 17.88
C ILE A 37 3.12 -29.68 17.46
N ASP A 38 3.41 -30.81 16.81
CA ASP A 38 2.41 -31.82 16.46
C ASP A 38 1.85 -32.51 17.72
N GLU A 39 2.69 -32.77 18.72
CA GLU A 39 2.29 -33.25 20.04
C GLU A 39 1.41 -32.20 20.76
N LEU A 40 1.79 -30.93 20.74
CA LEU A 40 0.97 -29.83 21.29
C LEU A 40 -0.44 -29.80 20.65
N ALA A 41 -0.52 -30.04 19.34
CA ALA A 41 -1.81 -30.15 18.64
C ALA A 41 -2.59 -31.42 19.01
N GLY A 42 -1.90 -32.54 19.25
CA GLY A 42 -2.51 -33.80 19.70
C GLY A 42 -3.05 -33.72 21.14
N GLU A 43 -2.43 -32.91 21.99
CA GLU A 43 -2.87 -32.66 23.37
C GLU A 43 -3.86 -31.50 23.51
N GLY A 44 -4.06 -30.72 22.45
CA GLY A 44 -4.89 -29.52 22.44
C GLY A 44 -5.91 -29.53 21.31
N THR A 45 -6.42 -28.34 21.00
CA THR A 45 -7.28 -28.06 19.85
C THR A 45 -6.49 -27.30 18.80
N ARG A 46 -6.51 -27.81 17.55
CA ARG A 46 -5.93 -27.14 16.37
C ARG A 46 -7.02 -26.37 15.63
N PHE A 47 -6.82 -25.07 15.44
CA PHE A 47 -7.76 -24.20 14.73
C PHE A 47 -7.34 -24.04 13.27
N THR A 48 -8.23 -24.41 12.37
CA THR A 48 -7.97 -24.29 10.94
C THR A 48 -8.27 -22.90 10.41
N GLN A 49 -9.10 -22.08 11.08
CA GLN A 49 -9.53 -20.75 10.64
C GLN A 49 -9.10 -19.63 11.62
N CYS A 50 -7.82 -19.60 11.99
CA CYS A 50 -7.25 -18.48 12.73
C CYS A 50 -6.66 -17.43 11.79
N TYR A 51 -6.99 -16.17 12.04
CA TYR A 51 -6.54 -15.01 11.28
C TYR A 51 -5.62 -14.14 12.11
N ALA A 52 -4.45 -13.85 11.56
CA ALA A 52 -3.54 -12.83 12.02
C ALA A 52 -4.22 -11.46 12.06
N GLY A 53 -3.65 -10.57 12.86
CA GLY A 53 -4.15 -9.20 12.97
C GLY A 53 -3.91 -8.36 11.73
N SER A 54 -2.92 -8.71 10.93
CA SER A 54 -2.58 -8.07 9.65
C SER A 54 -1.74 -9.02 8.79
N THR A 55 -1.39 -8.60 7.58
CA THR A 55 -0.56 -9.36 6.64
C THR A 55 0.93 -9.14 6.87
N VAL A 56 1.32 -8.37 7.90
CA VAL A 56 2.71 -8.11 8.31
C VAL A 56 2.86 -7.96 9.85
N CYS A 57 4.10 -8.09 10.32
CA CYS A 57 4.47 -8.24 11.73
C CYS A 57 3.90 -7.18 12.69
N ALA A 58 4.32 -5.91 12.60
CA ALA A 58 4.01 -4.89 13.61
C ALA A 58 2.49 -4.65 13.81
N PRO A 59 1.69 -4.36 12.77
CA PRO A 59 0.24 -4.23 12.93
C PRO A 59 -0.42 -5.51 13.45
N SER A 60 0.04 -6.71 13.05
CA SER A 60 -0.54 -7.95 13.58
C SER A 60 -0.34 -8.10 15.08
N ARG A 61 0.88 -7.79 15.57
CA ARG A 61 1.20 -7.75 17.01
C ARG A 61 0.40 -6.68 17.75
N SER A 62 0.18 -5.53 17.11
CA SER A 62 -0.66 -4.45 17.67
C SER A 62 -2.10 -4.91 17.87
N VAL A 63 -2.68 -5.61 16.89
CA VAL A 63 -4.03 -6.17 17.00
C VAL A 63 -4.12 -7.19 18.12
N LEU A 64 -3.15 -8.12 18.21
CA LEU A 64 -3.11 -9.11 19.29
C LEU A 64 -3.08 -8.43 20.67
N MET A 65 -2.22 -7.41 20.82
CA MET A 65 -2.02 -6.76 22.10
C MET A 65 -3.17 -5.85 22.48
N THR A 66 -3.81 -5.15 21.53
CA THR A 66 -4.81 -4.11 21.83
C THR A 66 -6.26 -4.58 21.69
N GLY A 67 -6.48 -5.76 21.13
CA GLY A 67 -7.83 -6.26 20.82
C GLY A 67 -8.57 -5.46 19.74
N GLN A 68 -7.88 -4.55 19.06
CA GLN A 68 -8.41 -3.72 17.98
C GLN A 68 -7.95 -4.24 16.62
N HIS A 69 -8.81 -4.29 15.62
CA HIS A 69 -8.39 -4.60 14.25
C HIS A 69 -7.68 -3.41 13.58
N THR A 70 -7.09 -3.63 12.41
CA THR A 70 -6.30 -2.60 11.68
C THR A 70 -7.08 -1.36 11.26
N GLY A 71 -8.42 -1.41 11.25
CA GLY A 71 -9.25 -0.21 11.07
C GLY A 71 -9.21 0.77 12.24
N HIS A 72 -8.78 0.31 13.41
CA HIS A 72 -8.86 1.03 14.68
C HIS A 72 -7.51 1.15 15.39
N THR A 73 -6.68 0.09 15.39
CA THR A 73 -5.41 0.05 16.15
C THR A 73 -4.42 1.15 15.77
N THR A 74 -3.57 1.55 16.72
CA THR A 74 -2.59 2.64 16.55
C THR A 74 -1.52 2.29 15.51
N VAL A 75 -1.01 1.05 15.49
CA VAL A 75 0.02 0.61 14.55
C VAL A 75 -0.63 -0.17 13.40
N ARG A 76 -0.68 0.42 12.20
CA ARG A 76 -1.36 -0.16 11.00
C ARG A 76 -0.43 -0.55 9.86
N GLY A 77 0.88 -0.48 10.11
CA GLY A 77 1.93 -0.83 9.18
C GLY A 77 3.28 -0.79 9.91
N ASN A 78 4.32 -1.34 9.30
CA ASN A 78 5.66 -1.26 9.87
C ASN A 78 6.21 0.16 9.85
N ASN A 79 5.74 1.02 8.93
CA ASN A 79 6.08 2.45 8.93
C ASN A 79 4.84 3.28 8.59
N GLY A 80 4.70 4.44 9.21
CA GLY A 80 3.68 5.46 8.98
C GLY A 80 4.29 6.86 8.90
N ILE A 81 3.48 7.83 8.47
CA ILE A 81 3.86 9.23 8.34
C ILE A 81 4.09 9.83 9.73
N GLY A 82 5.14 10.62 9.92
CA GLY A 82 5.41 11.29 11.20
C GLY A 82 5.90 10.37 12.33
N GLY A 83 6.22 9.11 12.02
CA GLY A 83 6.80 8.19 13.00
C GLY A 83 8.25 8.49 13.37
N VAL A 84 8.68 7.95 14.50
CA VAL A 84 10.04 8.13 15.03
C VAL A 84 11.08 7.43 14.16
N VAL A 85 12.34 7.84 14.30
CA VAL A 85 13.48 7.11 13.74
C VAL A 85 13.74 5.92 14.65
N GLY A 86 13.47 4.72 14.14
CA GLY A 86 13.69 3.50 14.89
C GLY A 86 15.15 3.06 14.92
N LEU A 87 15.46 2.11 15.79
CA LEU A 87 16.76 1.41 15.73
C LEU A 87 16.94 0.77 14.35
N GLY A 88 18.14 0.91 13.76
CA GLY A 88 18.39 0.57 12.35
C GLY A 88 18.14 1.72 11.37
N GLY A 89 17.82 2.92 11.86
CA GLY A 89 18.10 4.20 11.18
C GLY A 89 17.02 4.74 10.23
N ALA A 90 15.91 4.04 10.00
CA ALA A 90 14.83 4.60 9.18
C ALA A 90 13.75 5.34 10.00
N PRO A 91 13.25 6.47 9.48
CA PRO A 91 12.09 7.15 10.03
C PRO A 91 10.79 6.39 9.75
N GLY A 92 9.74 6.73 10.49
CA GLY A 92 8.37 6.31 10.22
C GLY A 92 7.83 5.25 11.17
N ARG A 93 8.54 4.85 12.22
CA ARG A 93 8.03 3.87 13.18
C ARG A 93 6.97 4.50 14.07
N ILE A 94 5.80 3.87 14.17
CA ILE A 94 4.73 4.31 15.06
C ILE A 94 4.77 3.38 16.28
N PRO A 95 5.25 3.84 17.45
CA PRO A 95 5.15 3.06 18.68
C PRO A 95 3.72 3.10 19.20
N LEU A 96 3.37 2.11 20.03
CA LEU A 96 2.20 2.22 20.89
C LEU A 96 2.29 3.47 21.76
N GLN A 97 1.13 3.99 22.12
CA GLN A 97 0.93 5.19 22.92
C GLN A 97 0.38 4.82 24.29
N ASN A 98 0.49 5.72 25.28
CA ASN A 98 -0.06 5.50 26.64
C ASN A 98 -1.58 5.20 26.68
N ARG A 99 -2.31 5.49 25.61
CA ARG A 99 -3.75 5.21 25.49
C ARG A 99 -4.07 3.81 24.98
N ASP A 100 -3.07 3.12 24.44
CA ASP A 100 -3.24 1.80 23.84
C ASP A 100 -3.07 0.76 24.94
N THR A 101 -4.18 0.31 25.52
CA THR A 101 -4.15 -0.69 26.60
C THR A 101 -3.87 -2.08 26.03
N THR A 102 -2.89 -2.76 26.60
CA THR A 102 -2.42 -4.07 26.13
C THR A 102 -2.90 -5.25 26.98
N VAL A 103 -2.83 -6.46 26.40
CA VAL A 103 -3.01 -7.74 27.10
C VAL A 103 -2.20 -7.80 28.40
N ALA A 104 -0.91 -7.43 28.34
CA ALA A 104 -0.01 -7.54 29.49
C ALA A 104 -0.45 -6.59 30.62
N GLU A 105 -0.82 -5.34 30.31
CA GLU A 105 -1.36 -4.41 31.30
C GLU A 105 -2.62 -4.96 31.97
N MET A 106 -3.54 -5.52 31.19
CA MET A 106 -4.78 -6.12 31.73
C MET A 106 -4.48 -7.30 32.66
N LEU A 107 -3.62 -8.23 32.25
CA LEU A 107 -3.25 -9.38 33.06
C LEU A 107 -2.49 -8.96 34.33
N ARG A 108 -1.65 -7.92 34.25
CA ARG A 108 -0.99 -7.35 35.42
C ARG A 108 -1.99 -6.82 36.44
N THR A 109 -3.08 -6.17 36.00
CA THR A 109 -4.16 -5.76 36.92
C THR A 109 -4.86 -6.95 37.60
N ALA A 110 -4.83 -8.11 36.95
CA ALA A 110 -5.37 -9.36 37.46
C ALA A 110 -4.40 -10.13 38.39
N GLY A 111 -3.21 -9.57 38.65
CA GLY A 111 -2.20 -10.15 39.53
C GLY A 111 -1.22 -11.10 38.83
N TYR A 112 -1.12 -11.07 37.51
CA TYR A 112 -0.13 -11.86 36.77
C TYR A 112 1.25 -11.21 36.85
N THR A 113 2.29 -12.04 36.96
CA THR A 113 3.66 -11.65 36.58
C THR A 113 3.78 -11.74 35.07
N THR A 114 4.31 -10.71 34.41
CA THR A 114 4.28 -10.61 32.94
C THR A 114 5.69 -10.57 32.35
N ALA A 115 5.95 -11.39 31.34
CA ALA A 115 7.22 -11.43 30.65
C ALA A 115 7.08 -11.55 29.13
N MET A 116 8.02 -10.93 28.42
CA MET A 116 8.18 -11.06 26.98
C MET A 116 9.62 -11.41 26.63
N ILE A 117 9.82 -12.45 25.82
CA ILE A 117 11.15 -12.87 25.37
C ILE A 117 11.11 -13.06 23.86
N GLY A 118 11.73 -12.14 23.12
CA GLY A 118 11.74 -12.15 21.65
C GLY A 118 11.51 -10.77 21.00
N LYS A 119 10.79 -10.76 19.87
CA LYS A 119 10.51 -9.57 19.04
C LYS A 119 9.24 -8.83 19.48
N TRP A 120 9.41 -7.57 19.86
CA TRP A 120 8.29 -6.69 20.21
C TRP A 120 7.62 -6.08 18.97
N GLY A 121 8.33 -5.21 18.25
CA GLY A 121 7.83 -4.57 17.03
C GLY A 121 6.88 -3.38 17.26
N LEU A 122 6.61 -3.00 18.51
CA LEU A 122 5.59 -2.00 18.89
C LEU A 122 6.14 -0.82 19.69
N GLY A 123 7.46 -0.72 19.82
CA GLY A 123 8.14 0.35 20.56
C GLY A 123 9.52 0.65 20.03
N GLU A 124 10.04 1.80 20.42
CA GLU A 124 11.44 2.20 20.25
C GLU A 124 11.95 2.77 21.60
N PRO A 125 13.28 2.88 21.82
CA PRO A 125 13.81 3.44 23.06
C PRO A 125 13.20 4.80 23.38
N GLU A 126 12.92 5.02 24.67
CA GLU A 126 12.36 6.28 25.19
C GLU A 126 10.96 6.64 24.62
N THR A 127 10.25 5.68 24.02
CA THR A 127 8.87 5.85 23.60
C THR A 127 7.88 5.22 24.59
N PRO A 128 6.62 5.67 24.61
CA PRO A 128 5.55 5.00 25.37
C PRO A 128 5.35 3.53 25.02
N GLY A 129 5.76 3.11 23.81
CA GLY A 129 5.62 1.73 23.34
C GLY A 129 6.67 0.77 23.88
N MET A 130 7.55 1.18 24.80
CA MET A 130 8.51 0.27 25.45
C MET A 130 7.77 -0.84 26.22
N PRO A 131 8.25 -2.10 26.22
CA PRO A 131 7.56 -3.22 26.86
C PRO A 131 7.23 -3.01 28.34
N ASP A 132 8.12 -2.39 29.11
CA ASP A 132 7.92 -2.07 30.53
C ASP A 132 6.84 -1.00 30.77
N ALA A 133 6.64 -0.11 29.79
CA ALA A 133 5.53 0.84 29.78
C ALA A 133 4.21 0.22 29.28
N GLN A 134 4.29 -0.95 28.63
CA GLN A 134 3.18 -1.69 28.05
C GLN A 134 2.86 -2.96 28.86
N GLY A 135 3.10 -2.89 30.16
CA GLY A 135 2.62 -3.88 31.12
C GLY A 135 3.48 -5.12 31.31
N PHE A 136 4.65 -5.24 30.68
CA PHE A 136 5.58 -6.34 30.92
C PHE A 136 6.54 -6.04 32.08
N ASP A 137 6.56 -6.88 33.12
CA ASP A 137 7.50 -6.77 34.24
C ASP A 137 8.92 -7.20 33.83
N TYR A 138 9.03 -8.10 32.85
CA TYR A 138 10.29 -8.53 32.25
C TYR A 138 10.26 -8.53 30.72
N PHE A 139 11.31 -7.99 30.10
CA PHE A 139 11.53 -8.05 28.67
C PHE A 139 12.98 -8.44 28.36
N PHE A 140 13.16 -9.37 27.42
CA PHE A 140 14.45 -9.64 26.78
C PHE A 140 14.30 -9.84 25.27
N GLY A 141 14.94 -9.00 24.45
CA GLY A 141 14.98 -9.19 23.00
C GLY A 141 14.99 -7.91 22.17
N PHE A 142 14.21 -7.88 21.09
CA PHE A 142 14.23 -6.80 20.10
C PHE A 142 13.03 -5.87 20.23
N LEU A 143 13.27 -4.56 20.29
CA LEU A 143 12.19 -3.56 20.30
C LEU A 143 11.50 -3.43 18.92
N ASN A 144 12.24 -3.64 17.83
CA ASN A 144 11.71 -3.50 16.48
C ASN A 144 12.11 -4.64 15.54
N GLN A 145 11.42 -4.72 14.40
CA GLN A 145 11.65 -5.79 13.44
C GLN A 145 12.99 -5.69 12.72
N ARG A 146 13.58 -4.51 12.48
CA ARG A 146 14.79 -4.37 11.66
C ARG A 146 16.00 -5.04 12.28
N LEU A 147 16.21 -4.84 13.58
CA LEU A 147 17.28 -5.52 14.30
C LEU A 147 17.01 -7.02 14.46
N ALA A 148 15.75 -7.43 14.39
CA ALA A 148 15.32 -8.81 14.47
C ALA A 148 15.43 -9.58 13.13
N HIS A 149 16.04 -9.00 12.09
CA HIS A 149 16.28 -9.69 10.80
C HIS A 149 17.42 -10.71 10.89
N THR A 150 18.46 -10.37 11.65
CA THR A 150 19.63 -11.24 11.89
C THR A 150 19.45 -12.03 13.18
N TYR A 151 20.03 -13.23 13.18
CA TYR A 151 20.10 -14.10 14.35
C TYR A 151 21.41 -13.97 15.13
N PHE A 152 22.30 -13.11 14.66
CA PHE A 152 23.58 -12.79 15.29
C PHE A 152 23.69 -11.28 15.55
N PRO A 153 22.76 -10.68 16.33
CA PRO A 153 22.77 -9.25 16.56
C PRO A 153 23.94 -8.82 17.45
N ASP A 154 24.43 -7.60 17.26
CA ASP A 154 25.46 -6.99 18.12
C ASP A 154 24.93 -6.68 19.54
N PHE A 155 23.62 -6.59 19.70
CA PHE A 155 22.98 -6.30 20.99
C PHE A 155 21.48 -6.64 20.97
N VAL A 156 20.93 -6.81 22.17
CA VAL A 156 19.50 -6.84 22.46
C VAL A 156 19.18 -5.93 23.64
N TRP A 157 17.92 -5.91 24.04
CA TRP A 157 17.44 -5.15 25.20
C TRP A 157 17.04 -6.11 26.31
N ARG A 158 17.37 -5.74 27.55
CA ARG A 158 16.79 -6.29 28.76
C ARG A 158 16.07 -5.15 29.47
N ASN A 159 14.75 -5.17 29.47
CA ASN A 159 13.92 -4.02 29.85
C ASN A 159 14.39 -2.75 29.12
N THR A 160 14.81 -1.73 29.87
CA THR A 160 15.31 -0.45 29.35
C THR A 160 16.82 -0.41 29.15
N GLU A 161 17.52 -1.51 29.42
CA GLU A 161 18.98 -1.61 29.32
C GLU A 161 19.40 -2.32 28.03
N ARG A 162 20.40 -1.77 27.35
CA ARG A 162 21.02 -2.41 26.19
C ARG A 162 22.04 -3.45 26.65
N VAL A 163 21.89 -4.69 26.18
CA VAL A 163 22.79 -5.81 26.43
C VAL A 163 23.62 -6.07 25.17
N ALA A 164 24.93 -5.84 25.25
CA ALA A 164 25.84 -6.11 24.14
C ALA A 164 26.11 -7.61 23.99
N LEU A 165 26.23 -8.06 22.74
CA LEU A 165 26.62 -9.41 22.34
C LEU A 165 27.94 -9.31 21.56
N PRO A 166 29.07 -9.13 22.27
CA PRO A 166 30.35 -8.78 21.64
C PRO A 166 30.88 -9.89 20.72
N ASP A 167 30.46 -11.14 20.94
CA ASP A 167 30.89 -12.26 20.11
C ASP A 167 30.31 -12.20 18.69
N ASN A 168 29.27 -11.39 18.45
CA ASN A 168 28.72 -11.11 17.12
C ASN A 168 29.33 -9.88 16.44
N ALA A 169 30.01 -9.02 17.18
CA ALA A 169 30.61 -7.80 16.63
C ALA A 169 31.59 -8.12 15.49
N ASP A 170 31.70 -7.19 14.54
CA ASP A 170 32.51 -7.34 13.32
C ASP A 170 32.10 -8.53 12.44
N HIS A 171 30.81 -8.90 12.45
CA HIS A 171 30.23 -10.00 11.66
C HIS A 171 30.78 -11.39 12.00
N ARG A 172 31.17 -11.62 13.26
CA ARG A 172 31.70 -12.92 13.70
C ARG A 172 30.66 -14.04 13.79
N GLN A 173 29.37 -13.70 13.89
CA GLN A 173 28.23 -14.65 13.91
C GLN A 173 28.45 -15.85 14.85
N ALA A 174 28.95 -15.60 16.06
CA ALA A 174 29.34 -16.65 17.00
C ALA A 174 28.29 -16.92 18.09
N ASP A 175 27.36 -15.99 18.32
CA ASP A 175 26.41 -16.03 19.43
C ASP A 175 24.96 -15.93 18.93
N TYR A 176 24.27 -17.08 18.86
CA TYR A 176 22.97 -17.21 18.23
C TYR A 176 21.83 -16.79 19.17
N ILE A 177 21.03 -15.80 18.77
CA ILE A 177 20.08 -15.15 19.68
C ILE A 177 19.00 -16.08 20.25
N GLN A 178 18.60 -17.12 19.51
CA GLN A 178 17.57 -18.06 19.99
C GLN A 178 18.06 -18.89 21.18
N ASP A 179 19.36 -19.16 21.30
CA ASP A 179 19.91 -19.83 22.49
C ASP A 179 19.71 -18.95 23.74
N HIS A 180 19.84 -17.63 23.61
CA HIS A 180 19.53 -16.70 24.70
C HIS A 180 18.04 -16.64 25.02
N PHE A 181 17.15 -16.69 24.02
CA PHE A 181 15.71 -16.72 24.26
C PHE A 181 15.27 -17.97 25.03
N VAL A 182 15.82 -19.14 24.69
CA VAL A 182 15.57 -20.38 25.44
C VAL A 182 16.10 -20.27 26.88
N GLU A 183 17.33 -19.77 27.06
CA GLU A 183 17.92 -19.63 28.39
C GLU A 183 17.20 -18.60 29.28
N GLU A 184 16.77 -17.47 28.71
CA GLU A 184 16.00 -16.45 29.43
C GLU A 184 14.58 -16.96 29.76
N THR A 185 13.97 -17.74 28.87
CA THR A 185 12.72 -18.45 29.15
C THR A 185 12.90 -19.39 30.33
N ARG A 186 14.02 -20.13 30.32
CA ARG A 186 14.33 -21.07 31.40
C ARG A 186 14.45 -20.37 32.74
N ARG A 187 15.23 -19.28 32.80
CA ARG A 187 15.41 -18.47 34.01
C ARG A 187 14.10 -17.86 34.50
N PHE A 188 13.26 -17.38 33.60
CA PHE A 188 11.96 -16.82 33.97
C PHE A 188 11.09 -17.86 34.66
N LEU A 189 10.97 -19.05 34.08
CA LEU A 189 10.15 -20.14 34.61
C LEU A 189 10.69 -20.67 35.96
N GLU A 190 12.00 -20.83 36.12
CA GLU A 190 12.64 -21.18 37.40
C GLU A 190 12.36 -20.19 38.54
N GLY A 191 12.10 -18.93 38.20
CA GLY A 191 11.76 -17.88 39.15
C GLY A 191 10.28 -17.85 39.55
N GLN A 192 9.42 -18.66 38.94
CA GLN A 192 7.98 -18.63 39.20
C GLN A 192 7.60 -19.37 40.49
N GLY A 193 6.57 -18.84 41.15
CA GLY A 193 5.97 -19.43 42.35
C GLY A 193 4.50 -19.74 42.14
N GLU A 194 3.68 -19.54 43.17
CA GLU A 194 2.23 -19.80 43.11
C GLU A 194 1.43 -18.72 42.35
N GLN A 195 2.04 -17.57 42.07
CA GLN A 195 1.38 -16.49 41.32
C GLN A 195 1.29 -16.87 39.84
N PRO A 196 0.15 -16.61 39.16
CA PRO A 196 0.04 -16.91 37.74
C PRO A 196 0.95 -15.98 36.93
N PHE A 197 1.46 -16.48 35.81
CA PHE A 197 2.29 -15.68 34.90
C PHE A 197 1.73 -15.64 33.48
N PHE A 198 2.07 -14.55 32.78
CA PHE A 198 1.88 -14.41 31.34
C PHE A 198 3.25 -14.31 30.68
N LEU A 199 3.60 -15.32 29.89
CA LEU A 199 4.85 -15.39 29.14
C LEU A 199 4.54 -15.33 27.65
N TYR A 200 4.87 -14.19 27.03
CA TYR A 200 4.78 -14.00 25.59
C TYR A 200 6.13 -14.30 24.94
N LEU A 201 6.15 -15.27 24.02
CA LEU A 201 7.34 -15.75 23.30
C LEU A 201 7.23 -15.45 21.79
N PRO A 202 7.42 -14.18 21.39
CA PRO A 202 7.48 -13.80 19.99
C PRO A 202 8.84 -14.16 19.37
N TYR A 203 9.03 -15.42 19.01
CA TYR A 203 10.25 -15.85 18.31
C TYR A 203 10.41 -15.14 16.97
N THR A 204 11.67 -14.95 16.56
CA THR A 204 12.01 -14.41 15.23
C THR A 204 12.04 -15.50 14.16
N LEU A 205 12.03 -16.78 14.54
CA LEU A 205 12.01 -17.90 13.59
C LEU A 205 10.67 -17.97 12.83
N PRO A 206 10.66 -18.23 11.51
CA PRO A 206 11.80 -18.34 10.58
C PRO A 206 12.25 -17.04 9.83
N HIS A 207 11.83 -15.83 10.24
CA HIS A 207 12.15 -14.52 9.63
C HIS A 207 13.59 -14.03 9.91
N ASP A 208 14.40 -13.41 9.04
CA ASP A 208 14.34 -13.19 7.57
C ASP A 208 15.69 -13.50 6.92
N ASP A 209 16.84 -13.06 7.47
CA ASP A 209 18.18 -13.23 6.86
C ASP A 209 18.60 -14.71 6.62
N TYR A 210 17.76 -15.67 7.00
CA TYR A 210 17.94 -17.11 6.88
C TYR A 210 19.32 -17.53 7.39
N GLU A 211 19.49 -17.29 8.69
CA GLU A 211 20.72 -17.60 9.42
C GLU A 211 20.45 -18.69 10.46
N ILE A 212 21.23 -19.76 10.40
CA ILE A 212 21.21 -20.83 11.40
C ILE A 212 22.62 -21.41 11.60
N PRO A 213 23.02 -21.79 12.83
CA PRO A 213 24.36 -22.35 13.08
C PRO A 213 24.61 -23.70 12.37
N SER A 214 23.55 -24.45 12.08
CA SER A 214 23.62 -25.73 11.38
C SER A 214 22.31 -26.04 10.69
N VAL A 215 22.39 -26.51 9.44
CA VAL A 215 21.24 -27.04 8.68
C VAL A 215 20.89 -28.48 9.06
N GLY A 216 21.58 -29.07 10.05
CA GLY A 216 21.27 -30.39 10.60
C GLY A 216 21.18 -31.48 9.53
N ARG A 217 20.07 -32.24 9.54
CA ARG A 217 19.81 -33.34 8.59
C ARG A 217 19.71 -32.89 7.13
N PHE A 218 19.52 -31.60 6.88
CA PHE A 218 19.44 -31.05 5.52
C PHE A 218 20.80 -30.81 4.89
N ALA A 219 21.92 -31.02 5.61
CA ALA A 219 23.27 -30.89 5.05
C ALA A 219 23.46 -31.74 3.79
N ASP A 220 22.92 -32.97 3.78
CA ASP A 220 23.00 -33.91 2.67
C ASP A 220 21.93 -33.67 1.58
N SER A 221 20.97 -32.77 1.81
CA SER A 221 19.94 -32.38 0.84
C SER A 221 20.48 -31.43 -0.23
N THR A 222 21.57 -31.80 -0.89
CA THR A 222 22.27 -30.96 -1.89
C THR A 222 21.46 -30.62 -3.14
N HIS A 223 20.31 -31.27 -3.34
CA HIS A 223 19.33 -30.95 -4.37
C HIS A 223 18.40 -29.79 -3.97
N TRP A 224 18.45 -29.35 -2.71
CA TRP A 224 17.74 -28.19 -2.21
C TRP A 224 18.63 -26.96 -2.35
N ALA A 225 18.03 -25.81 -2.68
CA ALA A 225 18.69 -24.53 -2.56
C ALA A 225 19.15 -24.30 -1.10
N GLU A 226 20.15 -23.44 -0.93
CA GLU A 226 20.68 -23.11 0.39
C GLU A 226 19.61 -22.55 1.33
N GLU A 227 18.85 -21.56 0.87
CA GLU A 227 17.74 -20.97 1.63
C GLU A 227 16.67 -22.00 2.01
N GLU A 228 16.34 -22.96 1.13
CA GLU A 228 15.37 -24.02 1.44
C GLU A 228 15.85 -24.89 2.60
N ARG A 229 17.13 -25.25 2.63
CA ARG A 229 17.72 -26.04 3.73
C ARG A 229 17.77 -25.26 5.02
N ILE A 230 18.12 -23.97 4.96
CA ILE A 230 18.19 -23.11 6.13
C ILE A 230 16.78 -22.88 6.69
N TYR A 231 15.81 -22.52 5.84
CA TYR A 231 14.41 -22.34 6.22
C TYR A 231 13.85 -23.57 6.93
N ALA A 232 14.01 -24.76 6.32
CA ALA A 232 13.56 -26.00 6.93
C ALA A 232 14.24 -26.25 8.30
N ALA A 233 15.55 -26.02 8.39
CA ALA A 233 16.28 -26.16 9.65
C ALA A 233 15.85 -25.14 10.72
N MET A 234 15.46 -23.92 10.33
CA MET A 234 14.92 -22.90 11.22
C MET A 234 13.55 -23.28 11.80
N VAL A 235 12.70 -23.92 10.99
CA VAL A 235 11.41 -24.43 11.48
C VAL A 235 11.61 -25.63 12.42
N GLU A 236 12.49 -26.58 12.10
CA GLU A 236 12.83 -27.69 13.02
C GLU A 236 13.51 -27.19 14.30
N ARG A 237 14.30 -26.12 14.21
CA ARG A 237 14.92 -25.44 15.35
C ARG A 237 13.86 -24.85 16.29
N MET A 238 12.84 -24.19 15.73
CA MET A 238 11.72 -23.65 16.50
C MET A 238 10.93 -24.77 17.19
N ASP A 239 10.63 -25.86 16.48
CA ASP A 239 9.94 -27.02 17.06
C ASP A 239 10.70 -27.60 18.27
N ARG A 240 12.01 -27.78 18.13
CA ARG A 240 12.87 -28.22 19.24
C ARG A 240 12.82 -27.25 20.43
N ASP A 241 12.86 -25.94 20.17
CA ASP A 241 12.82 -24.92 21.23
C ASP A 241 11.44 -24.89 21.92
N VAL A 242 10.34 -25.21 21.22
CA VAL A 242 9.02 -25.51 21.81
C VAL A 242 9.08 -26.76 22.68
N GLY A 243 9.72 -27.84 22.22
CA GLY A 243 9.92 -29.07 23.00
C GLY A 243 10.62 -28.80 24.34
N LEU A 244 11.71 -28.02 24.33
CA LEU A 244 12.43 -27.64 25.55
C LEU A 244 11.56 -26.87 26.56
N LEU A 245 10.68 -25.99 26.05
CA LEU A 245 9.71 -25.28 26.89
C LEU A 245 8.68 -26.22 27.52
N LEU A 246 8.14 -27.17 26.74
CA LEU A 246 7.19 -28.16 27.24
C LEU A 246 7.83 -29.05 28.32
N ASP A 247 9.04 -29.55 28.07
CA ASP A 247 9.82 -30.33 29.04
C ASP A 247 10.03 -29.52 30.33
N GLN A 248 10.40 -28.25 30.21
CA GLN A 248 10.61 -27.40 31.37
C GLN A 248 9.33 -27.17 32.18
N LEU A 249 8.19 -26.90 31.54
CA LEU A 249 6.91 -26.77 32.23
C LEU A 249 6.54 -28.07 32.95
N GLN A 250 6.87 -29.22 32.36
CA GLN A 250 6.65 -30.53 32.96
C GLN A 250 7.57 -30.76 34.19
N GLU A 251 8.87 -30.49 34.06
CA GLU A 251 9.86 -30.64 35.14
C GLU A 251 9.54 -29.78 36.36
N GLN A 252 8.98 -28.59 36.14
CA GLN A 252 8.58 -27.66 37.19
C GLN A 252 7.16 -27.91 37.74
N GLY A 253 6.43 -28.89 37.19
CA GLY A 253 5.06 -29.19 37.61
C GLY A 253 4.04 -28.11 37.25
N LEU A 254 4.35 -27.29 36.24
CA LEU A 254 3.51 -26.19 35.76
C LEU A 254 2.60 -26.62 34.59
N ALA A 255 2.92 -27.73 33.92
CA ALA A 255 2.28 -28.16 32.67
C ALA A 255 0.75 -28.30 32.76
N ASP A 256 0.20 -28.84 33.86
CA ASP A 256 -1.25 -29.06 34.02
C ASP A 256 -2.04 -27.78 34.30
N HIS A 257 -1.34 -26.71 34.71
CA HIS A 257 -1.92 -25.41 35.06
C HIS A 257 -1.54 -24.30 34.07
N THR A 258 -0.99 -24.67 32.91
CA THR A 258 -0.54 -23.72 31.89
C THR A 258 -1.36 -23.87 30.61
N LEU A 259 -2.00 -22.77 30.21
CA LEU A 259 -2.64 -22.61 28.91
C LEU A 259 -1.58 -22.15 27.90
N ILE A 260 -1.37 -22.95 26.86
CA ILE A 260 -0.36 -22.70 25.82
C ILE A 260 -1.05 -22.37 24.51
N PHE A 261 -0.66 -21.26 23.90
CA PHE A 261 -0.99 -20.88 22.53
C PHE A 261 0.24 -21.02 21.64
N PHE A 262 0.07 -21.51 20.42
CA PHE A 262 1.07 -21.46 19.36
C PHE A 262 0.46 -20.90 18.08
N CYS A 263 1.06 -19.87 17.48
CA CYS A 263 0.64 -19.32 16.19
C CYS A 263 1.80 -18.68 15.39
N SER A 264 1.47 -18.09 14.24
CA SER A 264 2.37 -17.22 13.45
C SER A 264 1.81 -15.80 13.36
N ASP A 265 2.67 -14.78 13.31
CA ASP A 265 2.23 -13.38 13.29
C ASP A 265 1.57 -12.95 11.97
N ASN A 266 1.88 -13.60 10.85
CA ASN A 266 1.24 -13.43 9.55
C ASN A 266 1.49 -14.66 8.67
N GLY A 267 0.94 -14.67 7.45
CA GLY A 267 1.23 -15.71 6.46
C GLY A 267 2.70 -15.79 6.04
N ALA A 268 3.05 -16.82 5.29
CA ALA A 268 4.44 -17.16 4.94
C ALA A 268 5.19 -16.00 4.25
N ALA A 269 6.47 -15.79 4.55
CA ALA A 269 7.31 -14.87 3.76
C ALA A 269 7.46 -15.32 2.31
N GLN A 270 7.71 -16.61 2.14
CA GLN A 270 7.82 -17.30 0.86
C GLN A 270 6.85 -18.48 0.85
N ARG A 271 6.20 -18.71 -0.29
CA ARG A 271 5.25 -19.82 -0.43
C ARG A 271 5.94 -21.17 -0.61
N TRP A 272 7.19 -21.16 -1.09
CA TRP A 272 7.96 -22.35 -1.42
C TRP A 272 7.13 -23.36 -2.25
N ASP A 273 6.41 -22.87 -3.26
CA ASP A 273 5.46 -23.67 -4.05
C ASP A 273 6.18 -24.88 -4.71
N GLY A 274 5.64 -26.08 -4.50
CA GLY A 274 6.20 -27.35 -4.95
C GLY A 274 7.35 -27.89 -4.09
N ARG A 275 7.83 -27.13 -3.10
CA ARG A 275 8.83 -27.60 -2.13
C ARG A 275 8.28 -27.75 -0.73
N PHE A 276 7.80 -26.69 -0.10
CA PHE A 276 7.18 -26.78 1.23
C PHE A 276 5.70 -26.46 1.17
N ASP A 277 5.23 -25.79 0.11
CA ASP A 277 3.84 -25.32 -0.01
C ASP A 277 3.41 -24.61 1.28
N SER A 278 4.21 -23.63 1.74
CA SER A 278 4.11 -22.97 3.03
C SER A 278 2.79 -22.21 3.24
N SER A 279 2.12 -21.78 2.18
CA SER A 279 0.75 -21.24 2.28
C SER A 279 -0.33 -22.33 2.22
N GLY A 280 0.04 -23.60 2.05
CA GLY A 280 -0.85 -24.71 1.79
C GLY A 280 -1.74 -24.44 0.57
N PRO A 281 -3.05 -24.76 0.62
CA PRO A 281 -3.99 -24.49 -0.47
C PRO A 281 -4.39 -23.00 -0.58
N LEU A 282 -3.91 -22.14 0.32
CA LEU A 282 -4.36 -20.76 0.42
C LEU A 282 -3.64 -19.85 -0.59
N ARG A 283 -4.33 -18.83 -1.11
CA ARG A 283 -3.76 -17.87 -2.06
C ARG A 283 -3.04 -16.73 -1.37
N GLY A 284 -1.95 -16.26 -1.97
CA GLY A 284 -1.15 -15.16 -1.45
C GLY A 284 -0.19 -15.59 -0.34
N ARG A 285 0.49 -14.60 0.24
CA ARG A 285 1.51 -14.74 1.28
C ARG A 285 1.60 -13.45 2.10
N LYS A 286 2.62 -13.30 2.97
CA LYS A 286 2.91 -12.03 3.67
C LYS A 286 2.73 -10.82 2.75
N ARG A 287 2.03 -9.79 3.24
CA ARG A 287 1.57 -8.56 2.54
C ARG A 287 0.36 -8.70 1.61
N ASP A 288 -0.16 -9.90 1.36
CA ASP A 288 -1.38 -10.09 0.57
C ASP A 288 -2.62 -10.22 1.46
N MET A 289 -3.72 -9.53 1.12
CA MET A 289 -5.00 -9.62 1.85
C MET A 289 -5.80 -10.92 1.57
N TYR A 290 -5.25 -11.82 0.78
CA TYR A 290 -5.77 -13.17 0.54
C TYR A 290 -5.51 -14.10 1.75
N GLU A 291 -6.15 -15.27 1.78
CA GLU A 291 -6.11 -16.22 2.90
C GLU A 291 -4.67 -16.58 3.28
N GLY A 292 -3.77 -16.77 2.32
CA GLY A 292 -2.38 -17.15 2.57
C GLY A 292 -1.52 -16.06 3.22
N GLY A 293 -1.99 -14.81 3.28
CA GLY A 293 -1.33 -13.73 4.02
C GLY A 293 -1.94 -13.45 5.40
N LEU A 294 -3.20 -13.82 5.62
CA LEU A 294 -3.94 -13.57 6.87
C LEU A 294 -4.12 -14.82 7.74
N ARG A 295 -4.37 -15.99 7.15
CA ARG A 295 -4.70 -17.21 7.86
C ARG A 295 -3.43 -17.93 8.29
N VAL A 296 -3.33 -18.21 9.59
CA VAL A 296 -2.13 -18.71 10.27
C VAL A 296 -2.45 -19.97 11.07
N PRO A 297 -1.45 -20.82 11.39
CA PRO A 297 -1.69 -21.90 12.34
C PRO A 297 -2.04 -21.33 13.71
N MET A 298 -2.89 -22.05 14.45
CA MET A 298 -3.24 -21.75 15.83
C MET A 298 -3.53 -23.06 16.56
N ILE A 299 -2.78 -23.31 17.62
CA ILE A 299 -2.95 -24.47 18.51
C ILE A 299 -3.14 -23.94 19.93
N VAL A 300 -4.12 -24.49 20.64
CA VAL A 300 -4.39 -24.15 22.04
C VAL A 300 -4.41 -25.42 22.87
N ARG A 301 -3.62 -25.46 23.94
CA ARG A 301 -3.53 -26.62 24.83
C ARG A 301 -3.69 -26.20 26.28
N TYR A 302 -4.66 -26.81 26.97
CA TYR A 302 -4.85 -26.65 28.41
C TYR A 302 -5.55 -27.89 29.00
N PRO A 303 -4.83 -28.77 29.72
CA PRO A 303 -5.35 -30.05 30.17
C PRO A 303 -6.64 -29.94 30.95
N GLY A 304 -7.62 -30.76 30.56
CA GLY A 304 -8.92 -30.83 31.22
C GLY A 304 -9.84 -29.63 30.98
N GLN A 305 -9.39 -28.59 30.27
CA GLN A 305 -10.21 -27.40 29.93
C GLN A 305 -10.40 -27.25 28.42
N VAL A 306 -9.35 -27.51 27.63
CA VAL A 306 -9.40 -27.53 26.17
C VAL A 306 -9.40 -28.98 25.68
N ALA A 307 -10.21 -29.29 24.68
CA ALA A 307 -10.33 -30.64 24.15
C ALA A 307 -9.04 -31.07 23.44
N ALA A 308 -8.53 -32.25 23.80
CA ALA A 308 -7.33 -32.83 23.22
C ALA A 308 -7.63 -33.55 21.90
N GLY A 309 -6.78 -33.34 20.90
CA GLY A 309 -6.87 -33.95 19.56
C GLY A 309 -8.00 -33.39 18.70
N GLU A 310 -8.63 -32.28 19.11
CA GLU A 310 -9.74 -31.67 18.38
C GLU A 310 -9.23 -30.78 17.24
N VAL A 311 -9.99 -30.75 16.14
CA VAL A 311 -9.79 -29.81 15.04
C VAL A 311 -11.02 -28.91 14.94
N SER A 312 -10.84 -27.61 15.11
CA SER A 312 -11.91 -26.62 15.00
C SER A 312 -11.75 -25.78 13.74
N ASP A 313 -12.85 -25.52 13.04
CA ASP A 313 -12.92 -24.60 11.90
C ASP A 313 -13.58 -23.27 12.26
N TYR A 314 -13.80 -23.02 13.56
CA TYR A 314 -14.38 -21.78 14.06
C TYR A 314 -13.47 -20.57 13.73
N PRO A 315 -14.01 -19.46 13.17
CA PRO A 315 -13.23 -18.27 12.84
C PRO A 315 -12.70 -17.52 14.08
N TRP A 316 -11.37 -17.48 14.22
CA TRP A 316 -10.64 -16.77 15.27
C TRP A 316 -9.86 -15.59 14.66
N THR A 317 -9.84 -14.42 15.26
CA THR A 317 -8.92 -13.32 14.91
C THR A 317 -8.05 -12.90 16.09
N PHE A 318 -6.84 -12.39 15.84
CA PHE A 318 -5.95 -11.90 16.90
C PHE A 318 -6.59 -10.85 17.80
N ALA A 319 -7.57 -10.08 17.31
CA ALA A 319 -8.30 -9.12 18.12
C ALA A 319 -9.02 -9.80 19.32
N ASP A 320 -9.39 -11.08 19.20
CA ASP A 320 -10.08 -11.84 20.25
C ASP A 320 -9.18 -12.23 21.43
N VAL A 321 -7.85 -12.13 21.28
CA VAL A 321 -6.90 -12.55 22.31
C VAL A 321 -7.12 -11.72 23.59
N LEU A 322 -7.16 -10.40 23.50
CA LEU A 322 -7.35 -9.54 24.67
C LEU A 322 -8.61 -9.87 25.47
N PRO A 323 -9.83 -9.84 24.91
CA PRO A 323 -11.03 -10.14 25.69
C PRO A 323 -11.08 -11.58 26.21
N THR A 324 -10.49 -12.54 25.48
CA THR A 324 -10.39 -13.93 25.93
C THR A 324 -9.47 -14.06 27.15
N LEU A 325 -8.29 -13.45 27.12
CA LEU A 325 -7.36 -13.51 28.25
C LEU A 325 -7.85 -12.69 29.45
N CYS A 326 -8.54 -11.56 29.23
CA CYS A 326 -9.25 -10.83 30.29
C CYS A 326 -10.29 -11.71 30.99
N ALA A 327 -11.11 -12.43 30.22
CA ALA A 327 -12.12 -13.33 30.77
C ALA A 327 -11.50 -14.49 31.57
N LEU A 328 -10.41 -15.10 31.09
CA LEU A 328 -9.67 -16.13 31.85
C LEU A 328 -9.08 -15.58 33.15
N ALA A 329 -8.62 -14.34 33.14
CA ALA A 329 -8.01 -13.69 34.30
C ALA A 329 -9.04 -13.09 35.28
N GLY A 330 -10.32 -13.05 34.90
CA GLY A 330 -11.41 -12.50 35.71
C GLY A 330 -11.39 -10.98 35.80
N VAL A 331 -10.97 -10.30 34.73
CA VAL A 331 -10.98 -8.83 34.62
C VAL A 331 -11.79 -8.38 33.40
N GLU A 332 -12.37 -7.19 33.49
CA GLU A 332 -13.12 -6.61 32.37
C GLU A 332 -12.16 -6.04 31.32
N PRO A 333 -12.35 -6.32 30.02
CA PRO A 333 -11.54 -5.70 28.98
C PRO A 333 -11.83 -4.19 28.83
N PRO A 334 -10.92 -3.42 28.21
CA PRO A 334 -11.20 -2.04 27.82
C PRO A 334 -12.37 -1.97 26.84
N THR A 335 -13.08 -0.83 26.80
CA THR A 335 -14.31 -0.69 26.01
C THR A 335 -14.07 -0.44 24.53
N ASN A 336 -12.85 -0.04 24.14
CA ASN A 336 -12.46 0.30 22.78
C ASN A 336 -11.78 -0.85 22.06
N ILE A 337 -12.39 -2.04 22.05
CA ILE A 337 -11.88 -3.23 21.36
C ILE A 337 -12.87 -3.76 20.33
N ASP A 338 -12.36 -4.51 19.36
CA ASP A 338 -13.14 -5.13 18.28
C ASP A 338 -13.29 -6.65 18.47
N GLY A 339 -12.38 -7.25 19.24
CA GLY A 339 -12.38 -8.67 19.55
C GLY A 339 -13.51 -9.11 20.46
N GLN A 340 -13.72 -10.43 20.52
CA GLN A 340 -14.74 -11.05 21.35
C GLN A 340 -14.17 -12.19 22.19
N ASN A 341 -14.80 -12.47 23.35
CA ASN A 341 -14.36 -13.51 24.27
C ASN A 341 -14.62 -14.92 23.69
N LEU A 342 -13.56 -15.71 23.52
CA LEU A 342 -13.61 -17.09 23.02
C LEU A 342 -13.43 -18.15 24.12
N CYS A 343 -13.45 -17.81 25.41
CA CYS A 343 -13.44 -18.81 26.48
C CYS A 343 -14.52 -19.90 26.33
N PRO A 344 -15.77 -19.59 25.92
CA PRO A 344 -16.77 -20.63 25.69
C PRO A 344 -16.36 -21.62 24.59
N LEU A 345 -15.71 -21.14 23.53
CA LEU A 345 -15.17 -22.00 22.46
C LEU A 345 -14.05 -22.91 23.00
N LEU A 346 -13.11 -22.35 23.77
CA LEU A 346 -12.02 -23.11 24.37
C LEU A 346 -12.53 -24.20 25.33
N ALA A 347 -13.63 -23.94 26.04
CA ALA A 347 -14.30 -24.90 26.91
C ALA A 347 -15.21 -25.91 26.16
N GLY A 348 -15.19 -25.94 24.83
CA GLY A 348 -16.00 -26.82 24.00
C GLY A 348 -17.49 -26.44 23.91
N ASN A 349 -17.87 -25.25 24.39
CA ASN A 349 -19.24 -24.75 24.35
C ASN A 349 -19.45 -23.76 23.19
N VAL A 350 -19.43 -24.29 21.96
CA VAL A 350 -19.60 -23.53 20.72
C VAL A 350 -20.91 -22.73 20.70
N ALA A 351 -21.99 -23.26 21.31
CA ALA A 351 -23.28 -22.57 21.34
C ALA A 351 -23.28 -21.29 22.20
N ALA A 352 -22.33 -21.17 23.14
CA ALA A 352 -22.14 -19.97 23.95
C ALA A 352 -20.99 -19.09 23.46
N ALA A 353 -20.27 -19.50 22.42
CA ALA A 353 -19.28 -18.66 21.75
C ALA A 353 -19.99 -17.56 20.94
N PRO A 354 -19.26 -16.50 20.55
CA PRO A 354 -19.76 -15.54 19.58
C PRO A 354 -20.32 -16.18 18.30
N PRO A 355 -21.15 -15.47 17.52
CA PRO A 355 -21.56 -15.96 16.21
C PRO A 355 -20.35 -16.14 15.29
N ALA A 356 -20.18 -17.34 14.75
CA ALA A 356 -19.11 -17.65 13.79
C ALA A 356 -19.24 -16.85 12.47
N ASP A 357 -20.43 -16.32 12.17
CA ASP A 357 -20.73 -15.50 10.99
C ASP A 357 -20.55 -14.00 11.20
N ARG A 358 -19.94 -13.57 12.32
CA ARG A 358 -19.60 -12.18 12.57
C ARG A 358 -18.67 -11.58 11.51
N THR A 359 -18.61 -10.25 11.49
CA THR A 359 -17.69 -9.50 10.63
C THR A 359 -16.27 -9.54 11.17
N LEU A 360 -15.30 -9.79 10.29
CA LEU A 360 -13.87 -9.64 10.53
C LEU A 360 -13.30 -8.68 9.47
N TYR A 361 -12.48 -7.71 9.87
CA TYR A 361 -12.00 -6.64 8.99
C TYR A 361 -10.48 -6.43 9.08
N TRP A 362 -9.87 -6.17 7.92
CA TRP A 362 -8.46 -5.85 7.78
C TRP A 362 -8.23 -4.73 6.77
N GLU A 363 -7.21 -3.92 7.03
CA GLU A 363 -6.66 -2.93 6.11
C GLU A 363 -5.14 -2.88 6.26
N PHE A 364 -4.47 -2.51 5.18
CA PHE A 364 -3.03 -2.50 5.11
C PHE A 364 -2.54 -1.33 4.28
N HIS A 365 -1.54 -0.62 4.81
CA HIS A 365 -1.11 0.70 4.33
C HIS A 365 0.31 0.71 3.74
N GLU A 366 0.94 -0.46 3.58
CA GLU A 366 2.21 -0.54 2.85
C GLU A 366 2.01 -1.06 1.43
N ARG A 367 2.84 -0.56 0.50
CA ARG A 367 2.77 -0.90 -0.94
C ARG A 367 1.39 -0.60 -1.53
N GLY A 368 0.88 0.59 -1.22
CA GLY A 368 -0.48 1.01 -1.50
C GLY A 368 -1.42 0.75 -0.33
N TYR A 369 -2.72 0.71 -0.61
CA TYR A 369 -3.76 0.46 0.38
C TYR A 369 -4.61 -0.74 0.00
N GLN A 370 -4.64 -1.77 0.84
CA GLN A 370 -5.44 -2.98 0.63
C GLN A 370 -6.43 -3.18 1.77
N GLN A 371 -7.54 -3.86 1.49
CA GLN A 371 -8.53 -4.25 2.49
C GLN A 371 -9.00 -5.69 2.27
N ALA A 372 -9.39 -6.32 3.36
CA ALA A 372 -10.21 -7.52 3.36
C ALA A 372 -11.33 -7.38 4.37
N ILE A 373 -12.47 -8.00 4.08
CA ILE A 373 -13.56 -8.14 5.02
C ILE A 373 -14.19 -9.52 4.84
N ARG A 374 -14.47 -10.19 5.96
CA ARG A 374 -15.15 -11.49 5.96
C ARG A 374 -16.41 -11.40 6.80
N GLN A 375 -17.50 -11.99 6.33
CA GLN A 375 -18.69 -12.25 7.13
C GLN A 375 -19.28 -13.61 6.77
N GLY A 376 -19.27 -14.54 7.72
CA GLY A 376 -19.60 -15.94 7.48
C GLY A 376 -18.66 -16.56 6.45
N ARG A 377 -19.24 -17.24 5.45
CA ARG A 377 -18.48 -17.88 4.36
C ARG A 377 -17.92 -16.90 3.32
N TYR A 378 -18.47 -15.69 3.24
CA TYR A 378 -18.08 -14.74 2.21
C TYR A 378 -16.94 -13.86 2.68
N LYS A 379 -15.91 -13.73 1.84
CA LYS A 379 -14.80 -12.80 2.03
C LYS A 379 -14.67 -11.92 0.80
N ALA A 380 -14.58 -10.62 1.02
CA ALA A 380 -14.30 -9.65 -0.02
C ALA A 380 -12.91 -9.05 0.16
N VAL A 381 -12.19 -8.85 -0.94
CA VAL A 381 -10.83 -8.28 -0.97
C VAL A 381 -10.80 -7.10 -1.93
N ARG A 382 -10.16 -6.00 -1.53
CA ARG A 382 -9.90 -4.84 -2.39
C ARG A 382 -8.42 -4.48 -2.35
N ARG A 383 -7.76 -4.54 -3.51
CA ARG A 383 -6.30 -4.38 -3.61
C ARG A 383 -5.82 -2.92 -3.72
N ALA A 384 -6.72 -1.98 -4.01
CA ALA A 384 -6.46 -0.55 -3.99
C ALA A 384 -7.78 0.22 -3.80
N PRO A 385 -7.79 1.45 -3.27
CA PRO A 385 -9.02 2.22 -3.04
C PRO A 385 -9.90 2.40 -4.28
N ASN A 386 -9.27 2.46 -5.46
CA ASN A 386 -9.88 2.66 -6.77
C ASN A 386 -10.20 1.35 -7.52
N LEU A 387 -9.79 0.20 -7.01
CA LEU A 387 -10.14 -1.10 -7.60
C LEU A 387 -11.48 -1.60 -7.08
N ALA A 388 -12.16 -2.40 -7.90
CA ALA A 388 -13.37 -3.11 -7.51
C ALA A 388 -13.06 -4.13 -6.40
N TRP A 389 -14.08 -4.43 -5.59
CA TRP A 389 -14.03 -5.53 -4.64
C TRP A 389 -14.16 -6.86 -5.37
N GLU A 390 -13.26 -7.79 -5.05
CA GLU A 390 -13.35 -9.21 -5.39
C GLU A 390 -14.17 -9.91 -4.28
N LEU A 391 -14.94 -10.95 -4.60
CA LEU A 391 -15.75 -11.71 -3.63
C LEU A 391 -15.49 -13.21 -3.75
N TYR A 392 -15.25 -13.88 -2.63
CA TYR A 392 -14.96 -15.31 -2.56
C TYR A 392 -15.87 -16.01 -1.55
N ASP A 393 -16.20 -17.26 -1.84
CA ASP A 393 -16.93 -18.17 -0.97
C ASP A 393 -15.95 -19.19 -0.37
N LEU A 394 -15.51 -18.94 0.87
CA LEU A 394 -14.44 -19.71 1.51
C LEU A 394 -14.82 -21.15 1.88
N ASP A 395 -16.12 -21.48 1.93
CA ASP A 395 -16.57 -22.86 2.19
C ASP A 395 -16.30 -23.76 0.98
N GLN A 396 -16.30 -23.19 -0.23
CA GLN A 396 -16.12 -23.91 -1.49
C GLN A 396 -14.77 -23.64 -2.15
N ASP A 397 -14.21 -22.45 -1.89
CA ASP A 397 -13.00 -21.93 -2.53
C ASP A 397 -12.08 -21.24 -1.50
N PRO A 398 -11.47 -22.02 -0.58
CA PRO A 398 -10.50 -21.49 0.38
C PRO A 398 -9.22 -20.96 -0.28
N GLY A 399 -9.01 -21.28 -1.56
CA GLY A 399 -7.91 -20.76 -2.39
C GLY A 399 -8.23 -19.45 -3.11
N GLU A 400 -9.44 -18.90 -2.95
CA GLU A 400 -9.86 -17.62 -3.55
C GLU A 400 -9.57 -17.54 -5.06
N ALA A 401 -9.86 -18.62 -5.78
CA ALA A 401 -9.59 -18.76 -7.21
C ALA A 401 -10.70 -18.17 -8.10
N ASN A 402 -11.94 -18.16 -7.61
CA ASN A 402 -13.14 -17.80 -8.38
C ASN A 402 -13.77 -16.53 -7.82
N ASP A 403 -13.56 -15.40 -8.49
CA ASP A 403 -14.22 -14.14 -8.12
C ASP A 403 -15.72 -14.17 -8.47
N LEU A 404 -16.56 -14.03 -7.44
CA LEU A 404 -18.01 -14.07 -7.50
C LEU A 404 -18.65 -12.68 -7.46
N ALA A 405 -17.87 -11.59 -7.46
CA ALA A 405 -18.41 -10.24 -7.26
C ALA A 405 -19.45 -9.83 -8.31
N GLY A 406 -19.25 -10.25 -9.57
CA GLY A 406 -20.22 -10.04 -10.65
C GLY A 406 -21.48 -10.91 -10.55
N GLN A 407 -21.43 -12.01 -9.80
CA GLN A 407 -22.55 -12.94 -9.61
C GLN A 407 -23.42 -12.59 -8.39
N PHE A 408 -22.81 -12.03 -7.33
CA PHE A 408 -23.49 -11.61 -6.10
C PHE A 408 -23.22 -10.14 -5.75
N PRO A 409 -23.59 -9.19 -6.62
CA PRO A 409 -23.27 -7.77 -6.43
C PRO A 409 -23.87 -7.18 -5.14
N GLU A 410 -24.99 -7.72 -4.65
CA GLU A 410 -25.62 -7.31 -3.38
C GLU A 410 -24.79 -7.71 -2.15
N ILE A 411 -24.14 -8.88 -2.19
CA ILE A 411 -23.26 -9.34 -1.10
C ILE A 411 -21.99 -8.49 -1.11
N THR A 412 -21.40 -8.27 -2.29
CA THR A 412 -20.22 -7.42 -2.44
C THR A 412 -20.48 -6.00 -1.95
N ALA A 413 -21.60 -5.38 -2.36
CA ALA A 413 -21.95 -4.03 -1.93
C ALA A 413 -22.16 -3.94 -0.40
N ARG A 414 -22.80 -4.94 0.20
CA ARG A 414 -23.01 -5.02 1.65
C ARG A 414 -21.69 -5.14 2.41
N LEU A 415 -20.78 -6.00 1.97
CA LEU A 415 -19.45 -6.15 2.57
C LEU A 415 -18.61 -4.88 2.39
N ALA A 416 -18.66 -4.24 1.23
CA ALA A 416 -17.99 -2.95 1.01
C ALA A 416 -18.50 -1.85 1.95
N ALA A 417 -19.82 -1.82 2.22
CA ALA A 417 -20.42 -0.88 3.16
C ALA A 417 -19.97 -1.15 4.61
N LEU A 418 -19.89 -2.42 5.02
CA LEU A 418 -19.34 -2.79 6.33
C LEU A 418 -17.87 -2.39 6.44
N ALA A 419 -17.04 -2.67 5.43
CA ALA A 419 -15.63 -2.27 5.43
C ALA A 419 -15.43 -0.75 5.55
N ALA A 420 -16.34 0.04 4.96
CA ALA A 420 -16.32 1.50 5.12
C ALA A 420 -16.71 1.94 6.55
N ALA A 421 -17.56 1.19 7.25
CA ALA A 421 -17.96 1.46 8.61
C ALA A 421 -16.89 1.09 9.66
N GLU A 422 -16.10 0.03 9.39
CA GLU A 422 -15.00 -0.42 10.26
C GLU A 422 -13.72 0.44 10.13
N HIS A 423 -13.63 1.28 9.10
CA HIS A 423 -12.48 2.16 8.91
C HIS A 423 -12.60 3.43 9.77
N GLN A 424 -11.64 3.63 10.68
CA GLN A 424 -11.40 4.94 11.29
C GLN A 424 -10.17 5.61 10.67
N PRO A 425 -10.25 6.87 10.24
CA PRO A 425 -9.09 7.61 9.72
C PRO A 425 -7.93 7.66 10.71
N SER A 426 -6.72 7.45 10.21
CA SER A 426 -5.49 7.58 10.99
C SER A 426 -4.62 8.70 10.45
N HIS A 427 -4.10 9.54 11.37
CA HIS A 427 -3.12 10.56 11.01
C HIS A 427 -1.80 9.95 10.49
N PHE A 428 -1.36 8.85 11.11
CA PHE A 428 -0.11 8.18 10.77
C PHE A 428 -0.23 7.28 9.53
N PHE A 429 -1.43 6.80 9.25
CA PHE A 429 -1.73 5.89 8.14
C PHE A 429 -2.94 6.41 7.34
N PRO A 430 -2.80 7.57 6.65
CA PRO A 430 -3.86 8.05 5.80
C PRO A 430 -4.01 7.11 4.60
N ILE A 431 -5.26 6.87 4.17
CA ILE A 431 -5.52 6.20 2.89
C ILE A 431 -5.02 7.13 1.79
N GLN A 432 -3.80 6.87 1.31
CA GLN A 432 -3.32 7.45 0.08
C GLN A 432 -4.15 6.79 -1.03
N ARG A 433 -5.06 7.54 -1.62
CA ARG A 433 -5.61 7.17 -2.92
C ARG A 433 -4.42 7.24 -3.88
N GLU A 434 -3.70 6.14 -4.05
CA GLU A 434 -2.59 6.05 -5.00
C GLU A 434 -3.09 6.58 -6.34
N ASP A 435 -2.33 7.53 -6.86
CA ASP A 435 -2.63 8.35 -8.03
C ASP A 435 -3.24 7.48 -9.14
N VAL A 436 -4.52 7.72 -9.48
CA VAL A 436 -4.98 7.43 -10.84
C VAL A 436 -3.94 8.09 -11.75
N ARG A 437 -3.26 7.29 -12.59
CA ARG A 437 -2.30 7.82 -13.56
C ARG A 437 -3.02 8.93 -14.33
N ARG A 438 -2.66 10.17 -14.04
CA ARG A 438 -3.40 11.33 -14.54
C ARG A 438 -3.19 11.42 -16.03
N LYS A 439 -4.17 11.88 -16.79
CA LYS A 439 -4.01 12.11 -18.22
C LYS A 439 -3.62 13.57 -18.46
N LEU A 440 -2.68 13.78 -19.36
CA LEU A 440 -2.39 15.08 -19.98
C LEU A 440 -2.79 14.98 -21.45
N VAL A 441 -3.95 15.53 -21.78
CA VAL A 441 -4.45 15.56 -23.15
C VAL A 441 -3.96 16.83 -23.84
N LEU A 442 -3.34 16.70 -25.02
CA LEU A 442 -2.92 17.84 -25.83
C LEU A 442 -3.93 18.03 -26.97
N ILE A 443 -4.48 19.24 -27.10
CA ILE A 443 -5.28 19.63 -28.26
C ILE A 443 -4.66 20.85 -28.93
N GLY A 444 -4.73 20.88 -30.26
CA GLY A 444 -4.16 21.98 -31.01
C GLY A 444 -4.00 21.74 -32.49
N ASP A 445 -3.29 22.67 -33.12
CA ASP A 445 -3.02 22.71 -34.55
C ASP A 445 -1.69 22.02 -34.93
N SER A 446 -1.14 22.35 -36.10
CA SER A 446 0.02 21.69 -36.67
C SER A 446 1.34 21.93 -35.94
N THR A 447 1.42 22.93 -35.07
CA THR A 447 2.61 23.13 -34.23
C THR A 447 2.63 22.22 -33.01
N VAL A 448 1.48 21.68 -32.60
CA VAL A 448 1.37 20.68 -31.52
C VAL A 448 1.54 19.26 -32.07
N LYS A 449 0.97 18.97 -33.23
CA LYS A 449 1.15 17.70 -33.96
C LYS A 449 1.22 17.96 -35.46
N ASN A 450 2.36 17.63 -36.06
CA ASN A 450 2.60 17.85 -37.48
C ASN A 450 1.52 17.14 -38.32
N GLY A 451 1.06 17.82 -39.38
CA GLY A 451 0.01 17.33 -40.29
C GLY A 451 0.52 16.91 -41.66
N SER A 452 1.84 16.95 -41.87
CA SER A 452 2.48 16.57 -43.13
C SER A 452 3.09 15.17 -43.04
N ASP A 453 3.29 14.53 -44.19
CA ASP A 453 3.99 13.25 -44.28
C ASP A 453 5.53 13.41 -44.29
N ASP A 454 6.06 14.62 -44.07
CA ASP A 454 7.51 14.86 -43.97
C ASP A 454 8.00 14.36 -42.59
N PRO A 455 8.82 13.30 -42.53
CA PRO A 455 9.28 12.72 -41.28
C PRO A 455 10.25 13.62 -40.51
N ASP A 456 10.77 14.68 -41.14
CA ASP A 456 11.70 15.60 -40.49
C ASP A 456 10.99 16.74 -39.74
N LEU A 457 9.67 16.89 -39.91
CA LEU A 457 8.86 17.90 -39.24
C LEU A 457 8.12 17.27 -38.06
N CYS A 458 8.21 17.91 -36.89
CA CYS A 458 7.49 17.49 -35.70
C CYS A 458 6.78 18.68 -35.04
N GLY A 459 5.62 18.42 -34.46
CA GLY A 459 5.00 19.31 -33.48
C GLY A 459 5.60 19.11 -32.08
N TRP A 460 5.60 20.15 -31.25
CA TRP A 460 6.19 20.07 -29.90
C TRP A 460 5.49 19.05 -29.00
N GLY A 461 4.19 18.81 -29.22
CA GLY A 461 3.41 17.82 -28.48
C GLY A 461 3.81 16.37 -28.80
N GLU A 462 4.46 16.12 -29.94
CA GLU A 462 4.92 14.77 -30.33
C GLU A 462 6.17 14.34 -29.58
N VAL A 463 6.96 15.31 -29.11
CA VAL A 463 8.23 15.08 -28.39
C VAL A 463 8.14 15.48 -26.90
N LEU A 464 6.93 15.74 -26.40
CA LEU A 464 6.71 16.27 -25.05
C LEU A 464 6.80 15.21 -23.93
N ALA A 465 6.36 13.97 -24.20
CA ALA A 465 6.21 12.95 -23.16
C ALA A 465 7.48 12.66 -22.32
N PRO A 466 8.70 12.62 -22.90
CA PRO A 466 9.93 12.38 -22.14
C PRO A 466 10.25 13.42 -21.05
N PHE A 467 9.62 14.59 -21.08
CA PHE A 467 9.83 15.64 -20.07
C PHE A 467 8.97 15.43 -18.79
N PHE A 468 8.12 14.41 -18.77
CA PHE A 468 7.21 14.11 -17.65
C PHE A 468 7.49 12.74 -17.00
N ASP A 469 7.11 12.60 -15.73
CA ASP A 469 7.10 11.34 -14.99
C ASP A 469 5.95 10.45 -15.49
N THR A 470 6.25 9.67 -16.53
CA THR A 470 5.26 8.82 -17.20
C THR A 470 4.78 7.64 -16.35
N SER A 471 5.42 7.36 -15.20
CA SER A 471 4.91 6.40 -14.22
C SER A 471 3.63 6.90 -13.52
N ARG A 472 3.42 8.23 -13.50
CA ARG A 472 2.32 8.91 -12.81
C ARG A 472 1.43 9.74 -13.75
N LEU A 473 1.87 10.00 -14.99
CA LEU A 473 1.15 10.78 -16.01
C LEU A 473 1.10 10.02 -17.35
N ASP A 474 -0.04 10.06 -18.04
CA ASP A 474 -0.19 9.58 -19.42
C ASP A 474 -0.37 10.76 -20.37
N VAL A 475 0.58 10.96 -21.29
CA VAL A 475 0.58 12.11 -22.22
C VAL A 475 -0.05 11.67 -23.53
N ILE A 476 -1.21 12.24 -23.86
CA ILE A 476 -2.04 11.86 -25.02
C ILE A 476 -2.11 13.03 -25.99
N ASN A 477 -1.44 12.92 -27.14
CA ASN A 477 -1.46 13.96 -28.17
C ASN A 477 -2.61 13.77 -29.19
N ASN A 478 -3.73 14.43 -28.90
CA ASN A 478 -4.93 14.48 -29.73
C ASN A 478 -4.98 15.69 -30.67
N ALA A 479 -3.94 16.54 -30.70
CA ALA A 479 -3.86 17.62 -31.65
C ALA A 479 -3.91 17.10 -33.09
N ARG A 480 -4.33 17.95 -34.03
CA ARG A 480 -4.45 17.56 -35.43
C ARG A 480 -3.96 18.66 -36.34
N GLY A 481 -2.89 18.36 -37.07
CA GLY A 481 -2.35 19.26 -38.07
C GLY A 481 -3.40 19.70 -39.11
N GLY A 482 -3.33 20.99 -39.45
CA GLY A 482 -4.23 21.64 -40.38
C GLY A 482 -5.60 22.04 -39.82
N ARG A 483 -5.89 21.82 -38.54
CA ARG A 483 -7.14 22.27 -37.90
C ARG A 483 -6.95 23.62 -37.20
N SER A 484 -8.00 24.42 -37.18
CA SER A 484 -8.22 25.57 -36.31
C SER A 484 -9.07 25.20 -35.09
N SER A 485 -9.25 26.13 -34.16
CA SER A 485 -10.16 25.98 -33.02
C SER A 485 -11.58 25.60 -33.48
N LYS A 486 -12.10 26.24 -34.54
CA LYS A 486 -13.40 25.92 -35.18
C LYS A 486 -13.45 24.48 -35.68
N THR A 487 -12.54 24.11 -36.58
CA THR A 487 -12.61 22.80 -37.26
C THR A 487 -12.37 21.64 -36.31
N PHE A 488 -11.58 21.83 -35.25
CA PHE A 488 -11.36 20.82 -34.23
C PHE A 488 -12.65 20.49 -33.47
N MET A 489 -13.47 21.50 -33.15
CA MET A 489 -14.80 21.29 -32.56
C MET A 489 -15.76 20.65 -33.57
N LYS A 490 -15.83 21.20 -34.78
CA LYS A 490 -16.77 20.76 -35.83
C LYS A 490 -16.56 19.30 -36.25
N GLU A 491 -15.31 18.84 -36.31
CA GLU A 491 -14.95 17.46 -36.66
C GLU A 491 -15.15 16.47 -35.50
N GLY A 492 -15.60 16.91 -34.31
CA GLY A 492 -15.81 16.04 -33.16
C GLY A 492 -14.53 15.69 -32.36
N LEU A 493 -13.37 16.20 -32.77
CA LEU A 493 -12.08 15.93 -32.12
C LEU A 493 -12.03 16.47 -30.68
N TRP A 494 -12.77 17.55 -30.40
CA TRP A 494 -12.95 18.00 -29.02
C TRP A 494 -13.79 17.02 -28.21
N ALA A 495 -14.91 16.51 -28.74
CA ALA A 495 -15.73 15.54 -28.04
C ALA A 495 -14.95 14.25 -27.72
N GLU A 496 -14.10 13.80 -28.65
CA GLU A 496 -13.18 12.67 -28.43
C GLU A 496 -12.16 12.96 -27.32
N SER A 497 -11.54 14.14 -27.34
CA SER A 497 -10.59 14.57 -26.30
C SER A 497 -11.27 14.72 -24.94
N LEU A 498 -12.44 15.33 -24.90
CA LEU A 498 -13.23 15.51 -23.68
C LEU A 498 -13.66 14.17 -23.09
N ALA A 499 -13.98 13.17 -23.92
CA ALA A 499 -14.34 11.83 -23.45
C ALA A 499 -13.21 11.14 -22.67
N LEU A 500 -11.94 11.47 -22.94
CA LEU A 500 -10.79 10.93 -22.22
C LEU A 500 -10.60 11.55 -20.82
N LEU A 501 -11.07 12.78 -20.61
CA LEU A 501 -10.82 13.53 -19.38
C LEU A 501 -11.72 13.05 -18.22
N GLU A 502 -11.09 12.93 -17.06
CA GLU A 502 -11.70 12.68 -15.74
C GLU A 502 -11.30 13.78 -14.73
N GLU A 503 -11.93 13.77 -13.55
CA GLU A 503 -11.64 14.73 -12.49
C GLU A 503 -10.16 14.67 -12.08
N GLY A 504 -9.44 15.80 -12.17
CA GLY A 504 -8.02 15.93 -11.86
C GLY A 504 -7.06 15.63 -13.01
N ASP A 505 -7.55 15.29 -14.20
CA ASP A 505 -6.75 15.23 -15.44
C ASP A 505 -6.45 16.65 -15.97
N PHE A 506 -5.52 16.76 -16.93
CA PHE A 506 -5.04 18.02 -17.49
C PHE A 506 -5.32 18.11 -19.00
N VAL A 507 -5.53 19.32 -19.51
CA VAL A 507 -5.58 19.56 -20.96
C VAL A 507 -4.79 20.81 -21.36
N LEU A 508 -3.83 20.67 -22.29
CA LEU A 508 -3.15 21.81 -22.93
C LEU A 508 -3.88 22.19 -24.22
N ILE A 509 -4.19 23.47 -24.36
CA ILE A 509 -5.00 23.99 -25.47
C ILE A 509 -4.19 25.01 -26.26
N GLN A 510 -3.75 24.68 -27.49
CA GLN A 510 -2.99 25.61 -28.35
C GLN A 510 -3.56 25.67 -29.78
N PHE A 511 -4.17 26.81 -30.13
CA PHE A 511 -4.67 27.09 -31.49
C PHE A 511 -4.22 28.49 -31.93
N GLY A 512 -4.56 28.90 -33.16
CA GLY A 512 -4.26 30.24 -33.70
C GLY A 512 -3.62 30.22 -35.09
N HIS A 513 -2.86 29.19 -35.47
CA HIS A 513 -2.14 29.20 -36.75
C HIS A 513 -3.07 29.12 -37.96
N ASN A 514 -4.17 28.39 -37.84
CA ASN A 514 -5.16 28.18 -38.90
C ASN A 514 -6.41 29.06 -38.74
N ASP A 515 -6.58 29.69 -37.58
CA ASP A 515 -7.75 30.47 -37.20
C ASP A 515 -7.86 31.79 -37.97
N GLY A 516 -6.73 32.37 -38.38
CA GLY A 516 -6.68 33.55 -39.26
C GLY A 516 -6.90 33.28 -40.74
N GLY A 517 -7.24 32.05 -41.11
CA GLY A 517 -7.53 31.69 -42.50
C GLY A 517 -8.92 32.12 -42.98
N PRO A 518 -9.25 31.88 -44.25
CA PRO A 518 -10.60 32.09 -44.79
C PRO A 518 -11.67 31.27 -44.05
N ILE A 519 -12.83 31.88 -43.79
CA ILE A 519 -13.92 31.29 -42.98
C ILE A 519 -14.94 30.52 -43.84
N PHE A 520 -15.35 31.08 -44.99
CA PHE A 520 -16.39 30.53 -45.89
C PHE A 520 -15.89 30.23 -47.31
N THR A 521 -14.61 30.50 -47.57
CA THR A 521 -13.97 30.30 -48.88
C THR A 521 -12.69 29.50 -48.71
N ASP A 522 -12.19 28.93 -49.80
CA ASP A 522 -10.94 28.15 -49.83
C ASP A 522 -10.92 27.01 -48.79
N LYS A 523 -9.95 26.97 -47.86
CA LYS A 523 -9.81 25.88 -46.88
C LYS A 523 -10.85 25.92 -45.76
N GLU A 524 -11.61 27.02 -45.61
CA GLU A 524 -12.75 27.18 -44.68
C GLU A 524 -12.46 26.89 -43.20
N ARG A 525 -11.19 27.01 -42.81
CA ARG A 525 -10.69 26.71 -41.45
C ARG A 525 -10.82 27.90 -40.51
N GLY A 526 -10.96 29.13 -41.00
CA GLY A 526 -10.90 30.32 -40.16
C GLY A 526 -11.98 30.41 -39.08
N SER A 527 -11.70 31.18 -38.04
CA SER A 527 -12.66 31.68 -37.05
C SER A 527 -12.80 33.20 -37.17
N LEU A 528 -13.85 33.79 -36.59
CA LEU A 528 -13.90 35.25 -36.46
C LEU A 528 -12.76 35.76 -35.55
N PRO A 529 -12.17 36.92 -35.83
CA PRO A 529 -11.16 37.52 -34.95
C PRO A 529 -11.79 37.98 -33.63
N GLY A 530 -11.03 37.92 -32.54
CA GLY A 530 -11.43 38.40 -31.22
C GLY A 530 -11.71 37.31 -30.20
N PHE A 531 -12.12 37.75 -29.00
CA PHE A 531 -12.42 36.90 -27.84
C PHE A 531 -13.86 37.03 -27.33
N GLY A 532 -14.68 37.83 -28.01
CA GLY A 532 -16.10 38.05 -27.70
C GLY A 532 -16.99 36.90 -28.16
N ASP A 533 -18.31 37.10 -28.16
CA ASP A 533 -19.30 36.08 -28.51
C ASP A 533 -19.88 36.30 -29.93
N GLU A 534 -19.20 37.07 -30.78
CA GLU A 534 -19.64 37.34 -32.13
C GLU A 534 -19.77 36.04 -32.94
N VAL A 535 -20.81 36.00 -33.78
CA VAL A 535 -21.15 34.86 -34.62
C VAL A 535 -21.57 35.35 -36.00
N THR A 536 -21.18 34.60 -37.02
CA THR A 536 -21.66 34.78 -38.38
C THR A 536 -22.10 33.45 -38.96
N VAL A 537 -23.01 33.51 -39.93
CA VAL A 537 -23.56 32.32 -40.59
C VAL A 537 -23.57 32.58 -42.08
N ASP A 538 -22.91 31.72 -42.84
CA ASP A 538 -22.89 31.78 -44.30
C ASP A 538 -22.68 30.38 -44.89
N THR A 539 -22.75 30.29 -46.21
CA THR A 539 -22.62 29.04 -46.96
C THR A 539 -21.16 28.75 -47.27
N LEU A 540 -20.71 27.53 -46.98
CA LEU A 540 -19.38 27.05 -47.37
C LEU A 540 -19.28 26.92 -48.89
N GLN A 541 -18.23 27.50 -49.46
CA GLN A 541 -17.91 27.38 -50.88
C GLN A 541 -17.70 25.92 -51.32
N SER A 542 -17.14 25.08 -50.44
CA SER A 542 -16.76 23.70 -50.73
C SER A 542 -17.95 22.73 -50.78
N THR A 543 -18.95 22.92 -49.92
CA THR A 543 -20.06 21.98 -49.72
C THR A 543 -21.43 22.55 -50.04
N GLY A 544 -21.56 23.88 -50.15
CA GLY A 544 -22.84 24.56 -50.29
C GLY A 544 -23.72 24.48 -49.03
N GLN A 545 -23.17 24.03 -47.90
CA GLN A 545 -23.88 23.91 -46.63
C GLN A 545 -23.71 25.18 -45.78
N LEU A 546 -24.74 25.50 -45.01
CA LEU A 546 -24.70 26.58 -44.03
C LEU A 546 -23.73 26.21 -42.89
N ASP A 547 -22.88 27.15 -42.50
CA ASP A 547 -21.93 26.99 -41.40
C ASP A 547 -22.01 28.17 -40.44
N THR A 548 -22.02 27.87 -39.14
CA THR A 548 -22.03 28.87 -38.07
C THR A 548 -20.61 29.04 -37.55
N VAL A 549 -20.12 30.27 -37.55
CA VAL A 549 -18.74 30.57 -37.17
C VAL A 549 -18.69 31.61 -36.08
N HIS A 550 -18.11 31.21 -34.94
CA HIS A 550 -17.85 32.07 -33.80
C HIS A 550 -16.44 32.67 -33.82
N THR A 551 -16.15 33.55 -32.85
CA THR A 551 -14.80 34.06 -32.61
C THR A 551 -13.84 32.96 -32.13
N TYR A 552 -12.55 33.21 -32.33
CA TYR A 552 -11.47 32.40 -31.76
C TYR A 552 -11.65 32.17 -30.26
N GLY A 553 -11.87 33.25 -29.49
CA GLY A 553 -12.00 33.11 -28.04
C GLY A 553 -13.29 32.40 -27.60
N TRP A 554 -14.37 32.48 -28.38
CA TRP A 554 -15.57 31.69 -28.10
C TRP A 554 -15.28 30.18 -28.11
N TYR A 555 -14.51 29.68 -29.09
CA TYR A 555 -14.16 28.25 -29.15
C TYR A 555 -13.27 27.83 -27.99
N LEU A 556 -12.23 28.62 -27.66
CA LEU A 556 -11.37 28.34 -26.51
C LEU A 556 -12.15 28.31 -25.20
N ARG A 557 -13.10 29.24 -25.02
CA ARG A 557 -13.99 29.30 -23.86
C ARG A 557 -14.81 28.03 -23.70
N GLN A 558 -15.35 27.46 -24.79
CA GLN A 558 -16.06 26.18 -24.71
C GLN A 558 -15.15 25.06 -24.22
N TYR A 559 -13.95 24.95 -24.79
CA TYR A 559 -12.98 23.91 -24.38
C TYR A 559 -12.62 24.00 -22.91
N VAL A 560 -12.36 25.21 -22.41
CA VAL A 560 -12.04 25.46 -21.01
C VAL A 560 -13.22 25.10 -20.10
N ARG A 561 -14.41 25.62 -20.40
CA ARG A 561 -15.61 25.39 -19.57
C ARG A 561 -16.03 23.94 -19.52
N GLU A 562 -15.99 23.24 -20.65
CA GLU A 562 -16.35 21.82 -20.70
C GLU A 562 -15.31 20.94 -20.00
N ALA A 563 -14.01 21.26 -20.08
CA ALA A 563 -12.98 20.59 -19.30
C ALA A 563 -13.19 20.82 -17.78
N GLN A 564 -13.42 22.07 -17.37
CA GLN A 564 -13.71 22.43 -15.97
C GLN A 564 -14.98 21.73 -15.46
N ALA A 565 -16.02 21.63 -16.27
CA ALA A 565 -17.26 20.94 -15.91
C ALA A 565 -17.06 19.44 -15.65
N LYS A 566 -16.02 18.83 -16.25
CA LYS A 566 -15.57 17.46 -15.94
C LYS A 566 -14.64 17.35 -14.73
N GLY A 567 -14.27 18.47 -14.11
CA GLY A 567 -13.27 18.51 -13.05
C GLY A 567 -11.83 18.39 -13.56
N ALA A 568 -11.60 18.51 -14.87
CA ALA A 568 -10.25 18.57 -15.44
C ALA A 568 -9.67 19.99 -15.33
N ILE A 569 -8.35 20.09 -15.42
CA ILE A 569 -7.58 21.33 -15.28
C ILE A 569 -7.10 21.79 -16.67
N PRO A 570 -7.78 22.75 -17.31
CA PRO A 570 -7.29 23.32 -18.55
C PRO A 570 -6.07 24.22 -18.32
N ILE A 571 -5.24 24.31 -19.35
CA ILE A 571 -4.12 25.24 -19.46
C ILE A 571 -4.14 25.76 -20.90
N VAL A 572 -4.45 27.05 -21.06
CA VAL A 572 -4.48 27.69 -22.38
C VAL A 572 -3.08 28.14 -22.74
N CYS A 573 -2.62 27.81 -23.93
CA CYS A 573 -1.33 28.23 -24.46
C CYS A 573 -1.52 29.28 -25.55
N SER A 574 -0.66 30.31 -25.58
CA SER A 574 -0.51 31.10 -26.80
C SER A 574 0.10 30.25 -27.92
N MET A 575 -0.17 30.62 -29.18
CA MET A 575 0.46 29.97 -30.32
C MET A 575 1.99 30.17 -30.28
N VAL A 576 2.76 29.13 -30.62
CA VAL A 576 4.22 29.28 -30.79
C VAL A 576 4.52 30.31 -31.89
N PRO A 577 5.63 31.07 -31.81
CA PRO A 577 5.93 32.08 -32.81
C PRO A 577 6.32 31.45 -34.14
N ARG A 578 6.00 32.13 -35.23
CA ARG A 578 6.55 31.81 -36.55
C ARG A 578 8.00 32.30 -36.63
N ASN A 579 8.79 31.72 -37.51
CA ASN A 579 10.09 32.29 -37.91
C ASN A 579 9.87 33.52 -38.80
N ARG A 580 9.36 34.60 -38.21
CA ARG A 580 9.13 35.90 -38.84
C ARG A 580 9.72 36.96 -37.96
N TRP A 581 10.41 37.91 -38.58
CA TRP A 581 11.15 38.94 -37.88
C TRP A 581 10.63 40.33 -38.25
N VAL A 582 10.43 41.16 -37.23
CA VAL A 582 10.08 42.58 -37.34
C VAL A 582 11.09 43.36 -36.51
N ASP A 583 11.78 44.31 -37.14
CA ASP A 583 12.80 45.15 -36.49
C ASP A 583 13.86 44.37 -35.69
N GLY A 584 14.31 43.23 -36.22
CA GLY A 584 15.33 42.38 -35.61
C GLY A 584 14.85 41.56 -34.42
N ARG A 585 13.54 41.44 -34.23
CA ARG A 585 12.89 40.60 -33.21
C ARG A 585 11.91 39.64 -33.84
N VAL A 586 11.72 38.47 -33.22
CA VAL A 586 10.70 37.51 -33.65
C VAL A 586 9.30 38.12 -33.45
N GLU A 587 8.40 37.96 -34.42
CA GLU A 587 7.04 38.51 -34.37
C GLU A 587 6.27 37.94 -33.17
N ARG A 588 5.74 38.82 -32.30
CA ARG A 588 4.79 38.47 -31.24
C ARG A 588 3.37 38.80 -31.65
N VAL A 589 2.41 38.01 -31.19
CA VAL A 589 0.98 38.19 -31.46
C VAL A 589 0.18 38.50 -30.18
N ASP A 590 0.77 39.31 -29.31
CA ASP A 590 0.25 39.67 -27.98
C ASP A 590 -1.05 40.50 -28.04
N GLU A 591 -1.33 41.15 -29.16
CA GLU A 591 -2.57 41.92 -29.38
C GLU A 591 -3.66 41.14 -30.13
N THR A 592 -3.33 39.95 -30.65
CA THR A 592 -4.24 39.12 -31.45
C THR A 592 -4.36 37.71 -30.86
N TYR A 593 -4.15 36.63 -31.61
CA TYR A 593 -4.42 35.25 -31.15
C TYR A 593 -3.70 34.88 -29.85
N GLY A 594 -2.49 35.39 -29.61
CA GLY A 594 -1.78 35.23 -28.34
C GLY A 594 -2.46 35.98 -27.19
N GLY A 595 -2.78 37.25 -27.41
CA GLY A 595 -3.50 38.09 -26.44
C GLY A 595 -4.92 37.63 -26.14
N TRP A 596 -5.65 37.18 -27.16
CA TRP A 596 -7.00 36.65 -27.03
C TRP A 596 -6.98 35.33 -26.25
N ALA A 597 -5.99 34.46 -26.46
CA ALA A 597 -5.81 33.27 -25.64
C ALA A 597 -5.53 33.62 -24.17
N ALA A 598 -4.68 34.63 -23.92
CA ALA A 598 -4.41 35.15 -22.58
C ALA A 598 -5.69 35.69 -21.91
N GLN A 599 -6.50 36.44 -22.66
CA GLN A 599 -7.75 37.00 -22.17
C GLN A 599 -8.76 35.91 -21.80
N ILE A 600 -8.90 34.86 -22.62
CA ILE A 600 -9.77 33.72 -22.28
C ILE A 600 -9.28 33.00 -21.04
N ALA A 601 -7.98 32.77 -20.91
CA ALA A 601 -7.42 32.11 -19.74
C ALA A 601 -7.71 32.91 -18.45
N HIS A 602 -7.56 34.23 -18.52
CA HIS A 602 -7.91 35.14 -17.43
C HIS A 602 -9.40 35.11 -17.09
N ASP A 603 -10.27 35.27 -18.09
CA ASP A 603 -11.72 35.38 -17.89
C ASP A 603 -12.34 34.08 -17.36
N GLU A 604 -11.82 32.93 -17.80
CA GLU A 604 -12.27 31.61 -17.35
C GLU A 604 -11.47 31.08 -16.14
N GLN A 605 -10.64 31.93 -15.53
CA GLN A 605 -9.86 31.64 -14.31
C GLN A 605 -9.04 30.35 -14.41
N THR A 606 -8.39 30.15 -15.54
CA THR A 606 -7.53 28.99 -15.83
C THR A 606 -6.08 29.43 -16.04
N TYR A 607 -5.17 28.47 -16.19
CA TYR A 607 -3.75 28.76 -16.38
C TYR A 607 -3.48 29.25 -17.81
N PHE A 608 -2.58 30.22 -17.94
CA PHE A 608 -2.09 30.73 -19.22
C PHE A 608 -0.60 30.49 -19.39
N LEU A 609 -0.22 29.79 -20.46
CA LEU A 609 1.16 29.53 -20.81
C LEU A 609 1.54 30.34 -22.06
N ASP A 610 2.34 31.39 -21.86
CA ASP A 610 2.78 32.27 -22.94
C ASP A 610 3.94 31.67 -23.75
N LEU A 611 3.61 30.73 -24.63
CA LEU A 611 4.58 30.10 -25.53
C LEU A 611 5.09 31.07 -26.60
N ASN A 612 4.26 32.00 -27.06
CA ASN A 612 4.61 32.97 -28.10
C ASN A 612 5.85 33.78 -27.70
N ASN A 613 5.79 34.45 -26.54
CA ASN A 613 6.92 35.23 -26.06
C ASN A 613 8.10 34.34 -25.61
N ARG A 614 7.81 33.27 -24.87
CA ARG A 614 8.86 32.40 -24.29
C ARG A 614 9.73 31.77 -25.37
N ILE A 615 9.14 31.22 -26.42
CA ILE A 615 9.87 30.60 -27.52
C ILE A 615 10.54 31.68 -28.38
N ALA A 616 9.90 32.83 -28.57
CA ALA A 616 10.49 33.92 -29.32
C ALA A 616 11.81 34.41 -28.69
N LEU A 617 11.87 34.51 -27.36
CA LEU A 617 13.11 34.83 -26.63
C LEU A 617 14.22 33.78 -26.86
N ILE A 618 13.87 32.50 -27.01
CA ILE A 618 14.83 31.43 -27.33
C ILE A 618 15.32 31.58 -28.78
N TYR A 619 14.40 31.83 -29.72
CA TYR A 619 14.72 32.01 -31.13
C TYR A 619 15.62 33.24 -31.38
N GLU A 620 15.44 34.30 -30.59
CA GLU A 620 16.27 35.51 -30.62
C GLU A 620 17.70 35.33 -30.12
N THR A 621 18.05 34.16 -29.57
CA THR A 621 19.45 33.83 -29.26
C THR A 621 20.27 33.48 -30.51
N MET A 622 19.60 33.35 -31.65
CA MET A 622 20.19 33.03 -32.96
C MET A 622 19.88 34.13 -33.97
N THR A 623 20.67 34.23 -35.04
CA THR A 623 20.25 35.01 -36.22
C THR A 623 19.12 34.31 -36.97
N GLU A 624 18.34 35.04 -37.78
CA GLU A 624 17.26 34.47 -38.60
C GLU A 624 17.74 33.31 -39.48
N ASP A 625 18.91 33.45 -40.13
CA ASP A 625 19.51 32.38 -40.95
C ASP A 625 19.90 31.15 -40.13
N GLN A 626 20.45 31.35 -38.92
CA GLN A 626 20.81 30.25 -38.01
C GLN A 626 19.57 29.54 -37.50
N LEU A 627 18.54 30.29 -37.13
CA LEU A 627 17.26 29.76 -36.69
C LEU A 627 16.61 28.93 -37.80
N TRP A 628 16.56 29.48 -39.01
CA TRP A 628 16.06 28.77 -40.19
C TRP A 628 16.81 27.45 -40.40
N ALA A 629 18.14 27.50 -40.45
CA ALA A 629 18.96 26.32 -40.71
C ALA A 629 18.90 25.26 -39.59
N THR A 630 18.56 25.66 -38.36
CA THR A 630 18.58 24.75 -37.20
C THR A 630 17.20 24.17 -36.89
N TYR A 631 16.16 24.99 -36.91
CA TYR A 631 14.84 24.64 -36.36
C TYR A 631 13.71 24.63 -37.39
N PHE A 632 13.93 25.12 -38.61
CA PHE A 632 12.92 25.14 -39.68
C PHE A 632 13.47 24.44 -40.93
N LYS A 633 12.58 24.16 -41.91
CA LYS A 633 12.98 23.45 -43.14
C LYS A 633 12.19 23.90 -44.36
N THR A 634 10.87 23.85 -44.26
CA THR A 634 9.97 23.98 -45.42
C THR A 634 9.18 25.29 -45.41
N ASP A 635 8.81 25.79 -44.23
CA ASP A 635 8.11 27.05 -44.05
C ASP A 635 8.47 27.68 -42.70
N HIS A 636 7.86 28.84 -42.41
CA HIS A 636 8.12 29.62 -41.20
C HIS A 636 7.24 29.22 -40.00
N THR A 637 6.49 28.12 -40.06
CA THR A 637 5.55 27.67 -39.01
C THR A 637 5.92 26.30 -38.46
N HIS A 638 6.28 25.35 -39.32
CA HIS A 638 6.56 23.99 -38.92
C HIS A 638 8.05 23.80 -38.63
N THR A 639 8.34 23.36 -37.40
CA THR A 639 9.71 23.11 -36.96
C THR A 639 10.19 21.72 -37.37
N THR A 640 11.50 21.58 -37.53
CA THR A 640 12.16 20.27 -37.48
C THR A 640 11.94 19.62 -36.11
N CYS A 641 12.19 18.31 -35.97
CA CYS A 641 12.07 17.66 -34.67
C CYS A 641 13.01 18.25 -33.59
N ARG A 642 14.18 18.77 -34.00
CA ARG A 642 15.05 19.54 -33.10
C ARG A 642 14.41 20.86 -32.64
N GLY A 643 13.75 21.59 -33.53
CA GLY A 643 13.00 22.79 -33.16
C GLY A 643 11.80 22.47 -32.27
N ALA A 644 11.14 21.33 -32.51
CA ALA A 644 10.03 20.85 -31.68
C ALA A 644 10.47 20.51 -30.25
N GLU A 645 11.65 19.90 -30.08
CA GLU A 645 12.24 19.62 -28.77
C GLU A 645 12.49 20.89 -27.96
N VAL A 646 13.02 21.95 -28.60
CA VAL A 646 13.24 23.26 -27.96
C VAL A 646 11.90 23.88 -27.54
N ASN A 647 10.89 23.77 -28.38
CA ASN A 647 9.54 24.25 -28.05
C ASN A 647 8.92 23.43 -26.89
N ALA A 648 9.12 22.11 -26.86
CA ALA A 648 8.65 21.25 -25.77
C ALA A 648 9.36 21.55 -24.44
N GLN A 649 10.65 21.85 -24.46
CA GLN A 649 11.39 22.36 -23.29
C GLN A 649 10.82 23.69 -22.80
N ALA A 650 10.51 24.61 -23.71
CA ALA A 650 9.88 25.89 -23.34
C ALA A 650 8.51 25.67 -22.68
N VAL A 651 7.72 24.71 -23.17
CA VAL A 651 6.44 24.31 -22.57
C VAL A 651 6.65 23.81 -21.14
N THR A 652 7.59 22.90 -20.92
CA THR A 652 7.80 22.23 -19.62
C THR A 652 8.38 23.17 -18.57
N VAL A 653 9.33 24.03 -18.97
CA VAL A 653 9.85 25.12 -18.12
C VAL A 653 8.73 26.07 -17.75
N GLY A 654 7.91 26.47 -18.73
CA GLY A 654 6.79 27.36 -18.45
C GLY A 654 5.74 26.74 -17.53
N ILE A 655 5.44 25.44 -17.65
CA ILE A 655 4.54 24.72 -16.72
C ILE A 655 5.06 24.78 -15.27
N ARG A 656 6.37 24.64 -15.05
CA ARG A 656 6.96 24.75 -13.71
C ARG A 656 6.83 26.14 -13.10
N GLU A 657 6.83 27.16 -13.95
CA GLU A 657 6.75 28.56 -13.54
C GLU A 657 5.30 29.03 -13.31
N LEU A 658 4.30 28.25 -13.73
CA LEU A 658 2.89 28.57 -13.48
C LEU A 658 2.57 28.47 -11.98
N PRO A 659 2.19 29.59 -11.31
CA PRO A 659 1.95 29.59 -9.88
C PRO A 659 0.80 28.65 -9.51
N GLY A 660 1.08 27.67 -8.65
CA GLY A 660 0.07 26.74 -8.13
C GLY A 660 -0.48 25.74 -9.15
N CYS A 661 0.15 25.57 -10.32
CA CYS A 661 -0.27 24.58 -11.31
C CYS A 661 0.08 23.15 -10.87
N PRO A 662 -0.89 22.23 -10.68
CA PRO A 662 -0.60 20.87 -10.22
C PRO A 662 0.20 20.04 -11.23
N LEU A 663 0.12 20.37 -12.52
CA LEU A 663 0.88 19.69 -13.58
C LEU A 663 2.39 19.82 -13.38
N ALA A 664 2.85 20.88 -12.71
CA ALA A 664 4.27 21.08 -12.39
C ALA A 664 4.87 19.93 -11.56
N GLY A 665 4.05 19.25 -10.74
CA GLY A 665 4.48 18.10 -9.93
C GLY A 665 4.83 16.84 -10.72
N PHE A 666 4.55 16.83 -12.03
CA PHE A 666 4.83 15.72 -12.94
C PHE A 666 6.04 15.97 -13.85
N VAL A 667 6.64 17.17 -13.86
CA VAL A 667 7.76 17.51 -14.77
C VAL A 667 9.11 17.02 -14.22
N LEU A 668 9.87 16.21 -14.97
CA LEU A 668 11.13 15.57 -14.52
C LEU A 668 12.28 16.54 -14.33
N LYS A 669 12.91 16.57 -13.13
CA LYS A 669 14.08 17.41 -12.84
C LYS A 669 15.25 17.04 -13.79
N GLY A 670 15.53 17.89 -14.78
CA GLY A 670 16.55 17.67 -15.80
C GLY A 670 16.09 17.93 -17.24
N GLY A 671 14.77 18.07 -17.44
CA GLY A 671 14.17 18.56 -18.69
C GLY A 671 14.21 20.06 -18.85
#